data_AF-A0A0M3URZ3-F1
#
_entry.id   AF-A0A0M3URZ3-F1
#
_cell.length_a   1.000
_cell.length_b   1.000
_cell.length_c   1.000
_cell.angle_alpha   90.00
_cell.angle_beta   90.00
_cell.angle_gamma   90.00
#
_symmetry.space_group_name_H-M   'P 1'
#
loop_
_entity.id
_entity.type
_entity.pdbx_description
1 polymer ?
#
loop_
_entity_poly.entity_id
_entity_poly.type
_entity_poly.pdbx_seq_one_letter_code
_entity_poly.pdbx_strand_id
1 'polypeptide(L)'
;MNFEPLYELKNRLENVAVVGINLAKDDFRLQRAVEQVKEYSTVVKVFKQIYDMGQKLISTDAEDKCDIFLDLLALLDAVLCTQATTYSGEKPQEIKSVAKNKDFYKELHYSELSPLIYAFTQEGGGRLFIIQDAIDNNSEIFNDFRLKSYMIKGLSDKYSEIVNLATKQLKKQRKEIIPLLKDGFSPRGGKEMLARLDIISHIAKEDENDFYKYCIENGSKEMKENAISELKYCQDNIDYILDLIKTEKGKLKNKVFEALSYMSDDRAAEEWAKFLKKKPLDNIEYLRGTNQQWAIEHFNNFMEEYITGLKNKTLKTAEERRTVENEINRICWVILNKESEKTLSFCKELYPYNKTEIKRILNFYIAKDLNKEIIDVIKELSKKYEGEFLQQEFLISLIKDKAETTYKNFSKYAGAGKEREEVRALFNTFIRGDYSKNKEERKVQENFRDMFQVILRMHYDEENKEYILEWPDTISGYPIQIKLDGFDKKWYDIILSTSSEISGNWEYYSSSHGDFRYLYNPDIKGLKEKFAEFYYNITLLRTPYLSDIEFLNKLDWTNYKDFLVGKMDIGKNIYLLSYRLSYISDFISKIPISEEDLKTQIEELLKKYKNLQKSTIDLCQRWLDKLNSGVKVKEL
;
A
#
# COMPACT_ATOMS: atom_id res chain seq x y z
N MET A 1 -27.15 -30.82 -44.85
CA MET A 1 -28.12 -29.95 -45.55
C MET A 1 -27.35 -28.76 -46.08
N ASN A 2 -27.51 -28.35 -47.35
CA ASN A 2 -26.82 -27.16 -47.85
C ASN A 2 -27.54 -25.91 -47.28
N PHE A 3 -26.86 -25.12 -46.45
CA PHE A 3 -27.41 -23.92 -45.81
C PHE A 3 -27.18 -22.64 -46.61
N GLU A 4 -26.51 -22.69 -47.77
CA GLU A 4 -26.27 -21.52 -48.63
C GLU A 4 -27.54 -20.71 -48.93
N PRO A 5 -28.71 -21.30 -49.22
CA PRO A 5 -29.92 -20.52 -49.47
C PRO A 5 -30.40 -19.70 -48.26
N LEU A 6 -30.15 -20.16 -47.04
CA LEU A 6 -30.47 -19.42 -45.82
C LEU A 6 -29.47 -18.28 -45.57
N TYR A 7 -28.18 -18.51 -45.82
CA TYR A 7 -27.17 -17.45 -45.77
C TYR A 7 -27.41 -16.39 -46.85
N GLU A 8 -27.82 -16.80 -48.06
CA GLU A 8 -28.21 -15.87 -49.13
C GLU A 8 -29.43 -15.05 -48.73
N LEU A 9 -30.48 -15.69 -48.18
CA LEU A 9 -31.65 -14.96 -47.67
C LEU A 9 -31.28 -13.97 -46.57
N LYS A 10 -30.44 -14.35 -45.61
CA LYS A 10 -29.98 -13.46 -44.53
C LYS A 10 -29.27 -12.24 -45.10
N ASN A 11 -28.29 -12.46 -45.97
CA ASN A 11 -27.55 -11.37 -46.61
C ASN A 11 -28.48 -10.44 -47.40
N ARG A 12 -29.52 -10.95 -48.06
CA ARG A 12 -30.50 -10.11 -48.76
C ARG A 12 -31.36 -9.30 -47.81
N LEU A 13 -31.82 -9.90 -46.71
CA LEU A 13 -32.59 -9.18 -45.68
C LEU A 13 -31.75 -8.07 -45.04
N GLU A 14 -30.49 -8.33 -44.68
CA GLU A 14 -29.56 -7.32 -44.16
C GLU A 14 -29.34 -6.16 -45.15
N ASN A 15 -29.19 -6.47 -46.44
CA ASN A 15 -29.08 -5.44 -47.47
C ASN A 15 -30.37 -4.60 -47.58
N VAL A 16 -31.54 -5.23 -47.48
CA VAL A 16 -32.83 -4.53 -47.48
C VAL A 16 -33.00 -3.67 -46.22
N ALA A 17 -32.48 -4.07 -45.06
CA ALA A 17 -32.43 -3.21 -43.87
C ALA A 17 -31.63 -1.93 -44.12
N VAL A 18 -30.52 -2.01 -44.87
CA VAL A 18 -29.66 -0.87 -45.18
C VAL A 18 -30.29 0.05 -46.22
N VAL A 19 -30.87 -0.51 -47.28
CA VAL A 19 -31.38 0.27 -48.43
C VAL A 19 -32.82 0.76 -48.20
N GLY A 20 -33.55 0.12 -47.28
CA GLY A 20 -34.88 0.52 -46.85
C GLY A 20 -35.92 -0.58 -47.09
N ILE A 21 -36.60 -1.00 -46.02
CA ILE A 21 -37.58 -2.12 -46.01
C ILE A 21 -38.74 -1.88 -46.98
N ASN A 22 -39.08 -0.62 -47.29
CA ASN A 22 -40.12 -0.29 -48.26
C ASN A 22 -39.84 -0.90 -49.64
N LEU A 23 -38.58 -1.06 -50.02
CA LEU A 23 -38.14 -1.62 -51.30
C LEU A 23 -38.15 -3.17 -51.34
N ALA A 24 -38.45 -3.85 -50.23
CA ALA A 24 -38.42 -5.31 -50.16
C ALA A 24 -39.33 -6.02 -51.19
N LYS A 25 -40.43 -5.36 -51.57
CA LYS A 25 -41.38 -5.86 -52.58
C LYS A 25 -40.81 -5.76 -53.99
N ASP A 26 -39.98 -4.75 -54.25
CA ASP A 26 -39.41 -4.46 -55.57
C ASP A 26 -38.01 -5.08 -55.75
N ASP A 27 -37.42 -5.64 -54.70
CA ASP A 27 -36.12 -6.33 -54.75
C ASP A 27 -36.27 -7.75 -55.31
N PHE A 28 -36.06 -7.89 -56.62
CA PHE A 28 -36.08 -9.19 -57.32
C PHE A 28 -35.07 -10.21 -56.75
N ARG A 29 -33.98 -9.75 -56.12
CA ARG A 29 -32.96 -10.62 -55.53
C ARG A 29 -33.45 -11.17 -54.20
N LEU A 30 -34.15 -10.37 -53.41
CA LEU A 30 -34.82 -10.84 -52.20
C LEU A 30 -35.94 -11.84 -52.57
N GLN A 31 -36.77 -11.53 -53.55
CA GLN A 31 -37.82 -12.47 -54.02
C GLN A 31 -37.23 -13.82 -54.45
N ARG A 32 -36.12 -13.80 -55.19
CA ARG A 32 -35.40 -15.01 -55.60
C ARG A 32 -34.85 -15.79 -54.40
N ALA A 33 -34.25 -15.10 -53.44
CA ALA A 33 -33.71 -15.72 -52.23
C ALA A 33 -34.82 -16.37 -51.38
N VAL A 34 -35.98 -15.73 -51.26
CA VAL A 34 -37.16 -16.32 -50.59
C VAL A 34 -37.62 -17.58 -51.35
N GLU A 35 -37.69 -17.56 -52.68
CA GLU A 35 -38.14 -18.72 -53.46
C GLU A 35 -37.17 -19.91 -53.38
N GLN A 36 -35.86 -19.67 -53.28
CA GLN A 36 -34.87 -20.73 -53.06
C GLN A 36 -35.05 -21.48 -51.73
N VAL A 37 -35.68 -20.86 -50.72
CA VAL A 37 -35.98 -21.50 -49.43
C VAL A 37 -37.21 -22.41 -49.51
N LYS A 38 -38.00 -22.36 -50.59
CA LYS A 38 -39.22 -23.16 -50.77
C LYS A 38 -38.97 -24.66 -50.69
N GLU A 39 -37.90 -25.17 -51.29
CA GLU A 39 -37.58 -26.60 -51.27
C GLU A 39 -37.36 -27.09 -49.82
N TYR A 40 -36.77 -26.23 -48.98
CA TYR A 40 -36.49 -26.46 -47.56
C TYR A 40 -37.76 -26.43 -46.69
N SER A 41 -38.78 -25.67 -47.12
CA SER A 41 -40.06 -25.55 -46.41
C SER A 41 -40.82 -26.87 -46.28
N THR A 42 -40.55 -27.83 -47.17
CA THR A 42 -41.18 -29.17 -47.15
C THR A 42 -40.52 -30.14 -46.17
N VAL A 43 -39.31 -29.82 -45.70
CA VAL A 43 -38.47 -30.72 -44.89
C VAL A 43 -38.57 -30.42 -43.40
N VAL A 44 -38.61 -29.14 -43.00
CA VAL A 44 -38.63 -28.74 -41.57
C VAL A 44 -39.60 -27.59 -41.33
N LYS A 45 -40.39 -27.68 -40.24
CA LYS A 45 -41.38 -26.67 -39.86
C LYS A 45 -40.81 -25.26 -39.73
N VAL A 46 -39.59 -25.11 -39.20
CA VAL A 46 -38.96 -23.80 -39.02
C VAL A 46 -38.57 -23.14 -40.36
N PHE A 47 -38.13 -23.92 -41.36
CA PHE A 47 -37.87 -23.40 -42.71
C PHE A 47 -39.15 -23.03 -43.43
N LYS A 48 -40.25 -23.74 -43.14
CA LYS A 48 -41.58 -23.34 -43.60
C LYS A 48 -41.99 -21.99 -43.03
N GLN A 49 -41.77 -21.76 -41.73
CA GLN A 49 -42.05 -20.46 -41.11
C GLN A 49 -41.20 -19.34 -41.74
N ILE A 50 -39.91 -19.57 -41.96
CA ILE A 50 -39.01 -18.62 -42.65
C ILE A 50 -39.51 -18.33 -44.07
N TYR A 51 -39.90 -19.35 -44.83
CA TYR A 51 -40.44 -19.19 -46.18
C TYR A 51 -41.76 -18.39 -46.18
N ASP A 52 -42.72 -18.76 -45.34
CA ASP A 52 -44.04 -18.13 -45.26
C ASP A 52 -43.92 -16.65 -44.84
N MET A 53 -43.02 -16.34 -43.89
CA MET A 53 -42.72 -14.97 -43.47
C MET A 53 -42.00 -14.17 -44.56
N GLY A 54 -41.05 -14.78 -45.27
CA GLY A 54 -40.40 -14.19 -46.44
C GLY A 54 -41.38 -13.86 -47.55
N GLN A 55 -42.30 -14.78 -47.86
CA GLN A 55 -43.38 -14.56 -48.84
C GLN A 55 -44.31 -13.43 -48.41
N LYS A 56 -44.68 -13.36 -47.13
CA LYS A 56 -45.49 -12.27 -46.57
C LYS A 56 -44.77 -10.92 -46.68
N LEU A 57 -43.47 -10.87 -46.42
CA LEU A 57 -42.65 -9.67 -46.50
C LEU A 57 -42.57 -9.09 -47.93
N ILE A 58 -42.44 -9.96 -48.94
CA ILE A 58 -42.33 -9.54 -50.36
C ILE A 58 -43.68 -9.30 -51.05
N SER A 59 -44.80 -9.62 -50.40
CA SER A 59 -46.15 -9.48 -50.98
C SER A 59 -47.02 -8.42 -50.30
N THR A 60 -46.70 -8.00 -49.08
CA THR A 60 -47.51 -7.05 -48.31
C THR A 60 -47.13 -5.58 -48.55
N ASP A 61 -48.14 -4.71 -48.62
CA ASP A 61 -48.01 -3.24 -48.56
C ASP A 61 -48.44 -2.69 -47.16
N ALA A 62 -48.60 -3.57 -46.17
CA ALA A 62 -49.13 -3.22 -44.84
C ALA A 62 -48.14 -2.46 -43.94
N GLU A 63 -48.67 -1.69 -42.97
CA GLU A 63 -47.89 -0.94 -41.96
C GLU A 63 -46.97 -1.85 -41.10
N ASP A 64 -47.38 -3.10 -40.83
CA ASP A 64 -46.63 -4.05 -39.97
C ASP A 64 -45.42 -4.70 -40.67
N LYS A 65 -44.93 -4.12 -41.78
CA LYS A 65 -43.83 -4.68 -42.59
C LYS A 65 -42.51 -4.74 -41.83
N CYS A 66 -42.27 -3.78 -40.94
CA CYS A 66 -41.08 -3.75 -40.10
C CYS A 66 -41.05 -4.92 -39.10
N ASP A 67 -42.18 -5.25 -38.49
CA ASP A 67 -42.25 -6.34 -37.50
C ASP A 67 -42.01 -7.70 -38.18
N ILE A 68 -42.66 -7.93 -39.34
CA ILE A 68 -42.45 -9.14 -40.13
C ILE A 68 -40.99 -9.28 -40.58
N PHE A 69 -40.35 -8.17 -40.97
CA PHE A 69 -38.95 -8.15 -41.37
C PHE A 69 -38.03 -8.53 -40.20
N LEU A 70 -38.22 -7.90 -39.03
CA LEU A 70 -37.39 -8.15 -37.86
C LEU A 70 -37.57 -9.57 -37.32
N ASP A 71 -38.81 -10.06 -37.24
CA ASP A 71 -39.09 -11.42 -36.81
C ASP A 71 -38.48 -12.46 -37.75
N LEU A 72 -38.54 -12.21 -39.08
CA LEU A 72 -37.93 -13.10 -40.07
C LEU A 72 -36.41 -13.13 -39.93
N LEU A 73 -35.77 -11.96 -39.79
CA LEU A 73 -34.33 -11.86 -39.63
C LEU A 73 -33.87 -12.54 -38.33
N ALA A 74 -34.58 -12.29 -37.22
CA ALA A 74 -34.29 -12.90 -35.92
C ALA A 74 -34.44 -14.42 -35.94
N LEU A 75 -35.52 -14.94 -36.57
CA LEU A 75 -35.72 -16.38 -36.71
C LEU A 75 -34.64 -17.02 -37.58
N LEU A 76 -34.26 -16.37 -38.68
CA LEU A 76 -33.22 -16.85 -39.58
C LEU A 76 -31.85 -16.87 -38.89
N ASP A 77 -31.53 -15.85 -38.09
CA ASP A 77 -30.30 -15.78 -37.29
C ASP A 77 -30.25 -16.86 -36.21
N ALA A 78 -31.34 -17.06 -35.49
CA ALA A 78 -31.42 -18.11 -34.47
C ALA A 78 -31.17 -19.50 -35.09
N VAL A 79 -31.72 -19.76 -36.28
CA VAL A 79 -31.52 -21.03 -36.98
C VAL A 79 -30.08 -21.18 -37.48
N LEU A 80 -29.49 -20.14 -38.08
CA LEU A 80 -28.10 -20.21 -38.54
C LEU A 80 -27.09 -20.34 -37.37
N CYS A 81 -27.32 -19.64 -36.25
CA CYS A 81 -26.49 -19.74 -35.04
C CYS A 81 -26.54 -21.12 -34.39
N THR A 82 -27.70 -21.79 -34.42
CA THR A 82 -27.87 -23.13 -33.81
C THR A 82 -27.46 -24.27 -34.73
N GLN A 83 -27.49 -24.08 -36.06
CA GLN A 83 -27.09 -25.08 -37.05
C GLN A 83 -25.63 -24.94 -37.52
N ALA A 84 -24.94 -23.87 -37.16
CA ALA A 84 -23.50 -23.74 -37.38
C ALA A 84 -22.76 -24.83 -36.58
N THR A 85 -22.20 -25.81 -37.29
CA THR A 85 -21.33 -26.81 -36.67
C THR A 85 -20.08 -26.12 -36.11
N THR A 86 -20.00 -26.00 -34.79
CA THR A 86 -18.82 -25.48 -34.06
C THR A 86 -17.72 -26.53 -33.84
N TYR A 87 -17.79 -27.68 -34.52
CA TYR A 87 -16.87 -28.80 -34.34
C TYR A 87 -16.01 -29.06 -35.59
N SER A 88 -14.70 -28.89 -35.44
CA SER A 88 -13.69 -29.32 -36.43
C SER A 88 -12.59 -30.22 -35.81
N GLY A 89 -12.76 -30.71 -34.58
CA GLY A 89 -11.77 -31.55 -33.89
C GLY A 89 -12.32 -32.95 -33.52
N GLU A 90 -11.50 -33.98 -33.70
CA GLU A 90 -11.92 -35.40 -33.56
C GLU A 90 -12.06 -35.90 -32.11
N LYS A 91 -11.67 -35.16 -31.06
CA LYS A 91 -11.83 -35.60 -29.66
C LYS A 91 -12.07 -34.45 -28.66
N PRO A 92 -13.01 -34.61 -27.71
CA PRO A 92 -13.11 -33.72 -26.55
C PRO A 92 -11.83 -33.75 -25.71
N GLN A 93 -11.29 -32.59 -25.36
CA GLN A 93 -10.23 -32.47 -24.35
C GLN A 93 -10.84 -32.24 -22.97
N GLU A 94 -10.18 -32.77 -21.93
CA GLU A 94 -10.54 -32.51 -20.54
C GLU A 94 -10.27 -31.03 -20.22
N ILE A 95 -11.32 -30.28 -19.86
CA ILE A 95 -11.16 -28.92 -19.36
C ILE A 95 -10.66 -29.01 -17.93
N LYS A 96 -9.40 -28.64 -17.70
CA LYS A 96 -8.86 -28.40 -16.35
C LYS A 96 -9.51 -27.13 -15.79
N SER A 97 -10.72 -27.27 -15.25
CA SER A 97 -11.42 -26.15 -14.60
C SER A 97 -11.05 -26.08 -13.11
N VAL A 98 -10.75 -24.87 -12.67
CA VAL A 98 -10.50 -24.51 -11.26
C VAL A 98 -11.78 -24.13 -10.50
N ALA A 99 -12.94 -24.15 -11.16
CA ALA A 99 -14.23 -23.85 -10.54
C ALA A 99 -14.78 -25.06 -9.76
N LYS A 100 -14.30 -25.27 -8.53
CA LYS A 100 -14.78 -26.35 -7.63
C LYS A 100 -15.55 -25.87 -6.38
N ASN A 101 -15.68 -24.56 -6.15
CA ASN A 101 -16.33 -24.00 -4.94
C ASN A 101 -17.51 -23.08 -5.27
N LYS A 102 -18.50 -23.03 -4.35
CA LYS A 102 -19.74 -22.23 -4.46
C LYS A 102 -19.53 -20.72 -4.55
N ASP A 103 -18.36 -20.21 -4.16
CA ASP A 103 -18.04 -18.76 -4.14
C ASP A 103 -17.41 -18.24 -5.45
N PHE A 104 -17.44 -19.02 -6.54
CA PHE A 104 -16.73 -18.66 -7.79
C PHE A 104 -17.37 -17.51 -8.58
N TYR A 105 -18.62 -17.17 -8.28
CA TYR A 105 -19.39 -16.19 -9.03
C TYR A 105 -20.10 -15.22 -8.09
N LYS A 106 -19.70 -13.95 -8.15
CA LYS A 106 -20.50 -12.82 -7.67
C LYS A 106 -21.13 -12.16 -8.89
N GLU A 107 -22.39 -11.73 -8.80
CA GLU A 107 -23.09 -10.96 -9.84
C GLU A 107 -22.56 -9.51 -9.91
N LEU A 108 -21.25 -9.34 -10.08
CA LEU A 108 -20.64 -8.03 -10.30
C LEU A 108 -20.89 -7.59 -11.74
N HIS A 109 -21.42 -6.37 -11.89
CA HIS A 109 -21.64 -5.77 -13.19
C HIS A 109 -20.31 -5.45 -13.88
N TYR A 110 -20.29 -5.51 -15.22
CA TYR A 110 -19.09 -5.16 -15.98
C TYR A 110 -18.64 -3.73 -15.71
N SER A 111 -19.56 -2.80 -15.44
CA SER A 111 -19.23 -1.42 -15.06
C SER A 111 -18.36 -1.34 -13.81
N GLU A 112 -18.48 -2.28 -12.87
CA GLU A 112 -17.66 -2.34 -11.65
C GLU A 112 -16.26 -2.90 -11.91
N LEU A 113 -16.14 -3.86 -12.84
CA LEU A 113 -14.86 -4.46 -13.21
C LEU A 113 -14.08 -3.63 -14.23
N SER A 114 -14.78 -2.93 -15.12
CA SER A 114 -14.18 -2.24 -16.27
C SER A 114 -13.09 -1.24 -15.90
N PRO A 115 -13.14 -0.48 -14.78
CA PRO A 115 -12.07 0.42 -14.39
C PRO A 115 -10.79 -0.33 -14.02
N LEU A 116 -10.89 -1.47 -13.32
CA LEU A 116 -9.74 -2.30 -12.96
C LEU A 116 -9.16 -3.02 -14.17
N ILE A 117 -10.01 -3.54 -15.05
CA ILE A 117 -9.57 -4.12 -16.33
C ILE A 117 -8.81 -3.07 -17.13
N TYR A 118 -9.34 -1.85 -17.25
CA TYR A 118 -8.64 -0.73 -17.88
C TYR A 118 -7.30 -0.45 -17.20
N ALA A 119 -7.29 -0.32 -15.88
CA ALA A 119 -6.10 0.00 -15.10
C ALA A 119 -4.97 -1.02 -15.31
N PHE A 120 -5.28 -2.32 -15.41
CA PHE A 120 -4.28 -3.37 -15.63
C PHE A 120 -3.89 -3.61 -17.10
N THR A 121 -4.69 -3.16 -18.07
CA THR A 121 -4.50 -3.53 -19.48
C THR A 121 -4.06 -2.40 -20.39
N GLN A 122 -4.39 -1.15 -20.03
CA GLN A 122 -4.14 0.03 -20.85
C GLN A 122 -3.00 0.87 -20.31
N GLU A 123 -2.53 1.83 -21.12
CA GLU A 123 -1.57 2.84 -20.71
C GLU A 123 -2.26 4.16 -20.35
N GLY A 124 -1.61 4.99 -19.52
CA GLY A 124 -2.12 6.31 -19.14
C GLY A 124 -1.96 6.64 -17.66
N GLY A 125 -2.16 7.91 -17.33
CA GLY A 125 -2.16 8.42 -15.95
C GLY A 125 -3.43 8.02 -15.18
N GLY A 126 -3.39 8.10 -13.85
CA GLY A 126 -4.54 7.83 -12.97
C GLY A 126 -4.83 6.35 -12.69
N ARG A 127 -4.25 5.40 -13.44
CA ARG A 127 -4.47 3.95 -13.25
C ARG A 127 -4.09 3.44 -11.86
N LEU A 128 -3.00 3.97 -11.29
CA LEU A 128 -2.56 3.60 -9.94
C LEU A 128 -3.62 3.94 -8.88
N PHE A 129 -4.24 5.13 -9.00
CA PHE A 129 -5.28 5.57 -8.07
C PHE A 129 -6.51 4.65 -8.14
N ILE A 130 -6.91 4.22 -9.34
CA ILE A 130 -8.03 3.28 -9.52
C ILE A 130 -7.77 1.95 -8.78
N ILE A 131 -6.55 1.41 -8.89
CA ILE A 131 -6.19 0.15 -8.22
C ILE A 131 -6.15 0.36 -6.71
N GLN A 132 -5.55 1.47 -6.24
CA GLN A 132 -5.44 1.77 -4.81
C GLN A 132 -6.81 2.00 -4.17
N ASP A 133 -7.68 2.79 -4.81
CA ASP A 133 -9.06 3.02 -4.37
C ASP A 133 -9.84 1.72 -4.25
N ALA A 134 -9.74 0.82 -5.23
CA ALA A 134 -10.36 -0.50 -5.14
C ALA A 134 -9.79 -1.35 -3.99
N ILE A 135 -8.51 -1.22 -3.65
CA ILE A 135 -7.91 -1.95 -2.53
C ILE A 135 -8.46 -1.44 -1.19
N ASP A 136 -8.56 -0.12 -1.05
CA ASP A 136 -8.93 0.56 0.19
C ASP A 136 -10.44 0.49 0.44
N ASN A 137 -11.25 0.58 -0.62
CA ASN A 137 -12.71 0.70 -0.52
C ASN A 137 -13.48 -0.56 -0.96
N ASN A 138 -12.89 -1.46 -1.76
CA ASN A 138 -13.58 -2.65 -2.29
C ASN A 138 -12.65 -3.84 -2.56
N SER A 139 -11.82 -4.21 -1.59
CA SER A 139 -10.76 -5.24 -1.80
C SER A 139 -11.29 -6.60 -2.26
N GLU A 140 -12.53 -6.94 -1.95
CA GLU A 140 -13.14 -8.21 -2.35
C GLU A 140 -13.33 -8.34 -3.87
N ILE A 141 -13.35 -7.24 -4.62
CA ILE A 141 -13.49 -7.25 -6.07
C ILE A 141 -12.37 -8.06 -6.74
N PHE A 142 -11.16 -8.04 -6.16
CA PHE A 142 -10.00 -8.78 -6.67
C PHE A 142 -10.18 -10.29 -6.55
N ASN A 143 -11.18 -10.79 -5.82
CA ASN A 143 -11.49 -12.21 -5.77
C ASN A 143 -12.21 -12.71 -7.04
N ASP A 144 -12.83 -11.83 -7.84
CA ASP A 144 -13.49 -12.19 -9.09
C ASP A 144 -12.49 -12.85 -10.06
N PHE A 145 -12.88 -14.02 -10.59
CA PHE A 145 -12.02 -14.80 -11.48
C PHE A 145 -11.72 -14.07 -12.80
N ARG A 146 -12.65 -13.23 -13.29
CA ARG A 146 -12.49 -12.48 -14.53
C ARG A 146 -11.34 -11.47 -14.46
N LEU A 147 -10.98 -11.01 -13.26
CA LEU A 147 -9.87 -10.06 -13.08
C LEU A 147 -8.48 -10.71 -13.09
N LYS A 148 -8.37 -12.03 -12.86
CA LYS A 148 -7.08 -12.69 -12.62
C LYS A 148 -6.08 -12.54 -13.76
N SER A 149 -6.51 -12.80 -14.99
CA SER A 149 -5.65 -12.69 -16.18
C SER A 149 -5.17 -11.25 -16.38
N TYR A 150 -6.02 -10.27 -16.09
CA TYR A 150 -5.66 -8.86 -16.17
C TYR A 150 -4.68 -8.46 -15.06
N MET A 151 -4.89 -8.91 -13.82
CA MET A 151 -3.93 -8.71 -12.73
C MET A 151 -2.55 -9.29 -13.07
N ILE A 152 -2.51 -10.50 -13.64
CA ILE A 152 -1.27 -11.14 -14.10
C ILE A 152 -0.62 -10.32 -15.22
N LYS A 153 -1.38 -9.80 -16.18
CA LYS A 153 -0.87 -8.86 -17.19
C LYS A 153 -0.26 -7.61 -16.54
N GLY A 154 -0.85 -7.11 -15.45
CA GLY A 154 -0.32 -6.01 -14.65
C GLY A 154 1.09 -6.23 -14.08
N LEU A 155 1.57 -7.48 -13.98
CA LEU A 155 2.95 -7.78 -13.58
C LEU A 155 4.00 -7.35 -14.62
N SER A 156 3.58 -7.09 -15.85
CA SER A 156 4.43 -6.59 -16.94
C SER A 156 4.39 -5.07 -17.09
N ASP A 157 3.71 -4.34 -16.19
CA ASP A 157 3.56 -2.90 -16.28
C ASP A 157 4.90 -2.15 -16.14
N LYS A 158 5.01 -1.00 -16.80
CA LYS A 158 6.17 -0.11 -16.73
C LYS A 158 6.28 0.62 -15.40
N TYR A 159 5.18 0.84 -14.69
CA TYR A 159 5.16 1.47 -13.37
C TYR A 159 5.31 0.42 -12.27
N SER A 160 6.40 0.50 -11.52
CA SER A 160 6.71 -0.43 -10.42
C SER A 160 5.62 -0.51 -9.36
N GLU A 161 4.91 0.59 -9.12
CA GLU A 161 3.85 0.71 -8.14
C GLU A 161 2.64 -0.16 -8.53
N ILE A 162 2.29 -0.19 -9.82
CA ILE A 162 1.23 -1.07 -10.33
C ILE A 162 1.66 -2.54 -10.22
N VAL A 163 2.90 -2.86 -10.60
CA VAL A 163 3.45 -4.21 -10.45
C VAL A 163 3.42 -4.66 -8.99
N ASN A 164 3.78 -3.78 -8.05
CA ASN A 164 3.76 -4.06 -6.63
C ASN A 164 2.34 -4.30 -6.10
N LEU A 165 1.36 -3.48 -6.48
CA LEU A 165 -0.04 -3.68 -6.09
C LEU A 165 -0.60 -4.98 -6.69
N ALA A 166 -0.35 -5.25 -7.96
CA ALA A 166 -0.76 -6.49 -8.62
C ALA A 166 -0.16 -7.72 -7.92
N THR A 167 1.15 -7.70 -7.63
CA THR A 167 1.85 -8.78 -6.92
C THR A 167 1.25 -9.02 -5.54
N LYS A 168 1.03 -7.95 -4.75
CA LYS A 168 0.41 -8.03 -3.42
C LYS A 168 -0.99 -8.64 -3.48
N GLN A 169 -1.82 -8.21 -4.41
CA GLN A 169 -3.18 -8.74 -4.54
C GLN A 169 -3.21 -10.18 -5.07
N LEU A 170 -2.27 -10.55 -5.95
CA LEU A 170 -2.12 -11.92 -6.43
C LEU A 170 -1.63 -12.87 -5.32
N LYS A 171 -0.72 -12.42 -4.43
CA LYS A 171 -0.28 -13.22 -3.27
C LYS A 171 -1.38 -13.54 -2.27
N LYS A 172 -2.44 -12.71 -2.19
CA LYS A 172 -3.63 -12.97 -1.36
C LYS A 172 -4.57 -14.03 -1.95
N GLN A 173 -4.35 -14.45 -3.19
CA GLN A 173 -5.22 -15.40 -3.87
C GLN A 173 -4.98 -16.83 -3.39
N ARG A 174 -6.00 -17.67 -3.59
CA ARG A 174 -5.93 -19.10 -3.28
C ARG A 174 -5.16 -19.87 -4.36
N LYS A 175 -4.75 -21.11 -4.05
CA LYS A 175 -3.89 -21.99 -4.89
C LYS A 175 -4.43 -22.20 -6.31
N GLU A 176 -5.72 -22.01 -6.55
CA GLU A 176 -6.37 -22.11 -7.85
C GLU A 176 -5.82 -21.12 -8.90
N ILE A 177 -5.12 -20.06 -8.49
CA ILE A 177 -4.47 -19.12 -9.41
C ILE A 177 -3.19 -19.70 -10.06
N ILE A 178 -2.58 -20.72 -9.46
CA ILE A 178 -1.26 -21.23 -9.86
C ILE A 178 -1.21 -21.68 -11.34
N PRO A 179 -2.19 -22.43 -11.88
CA PRO A 179 -2.19 -22.78 -13.29
C PRO A 179 -2.17 -21.56 -14.22
N LEU A 180 -2.87 -20.47 -13.87
CA LEU A 180 -2.87 -19.23 -14.65
C LEU A 180 -1.52 -18.49 -14.57
N LEU A 181 -0.85 -18.53 -13.42
CA LEU A 181 0.49 -17.95 -13.27
C LEU A 181 1.54 -18.73 -14.07
N LYS A 182 1.38 -20.05 -14.19
CA LYS A 182 2.24 -20.92 -14.99
C LYS A 182 1.96 -20.86 -16.48
N ASP A 183 0.78 -20.39 -16.88
CA ASP A 183 0.42 -20.28 -18.29
C ASP A 183 1.34 -19.28 -19.02
N GLY A 184 1.99 -19.74 -20.09
CA GLY A 184 3.02 -18.98 -20.81
C GLY A 184 4.30 -18.70 -20.00
N PHE A 185 4.51 -19.37 -18.85
CA PHE A 185 5.68 -19.12 -18.01
C PHE A 185 6.97 -19.54 -18.71
N SER A 186 7.97 -18.65 -18.71
CA SER A 186 9.30 -18.91 -19.25
C SER A 186 10.36 -18.75 -18.16
N PRO A 187 11.15 -19.80 -17.82
CA PRO A 187 12.27 -19.69 -16.90
C PRO A 187 13.35 -18.69 -17.33
N ARG A 188 13.38 -18.33 -18.61
CA ARG A 188 14.31 -17.32 -19.16
C ARG A 188 13.66 -15.94 -19.35
N GLY A 189 12.43 -15.78 -18.89
CA GLY A 189 11.72 -14.50 -18.95
C GLY A 189 12.28 -13.46 -17.98
N GLY A 190 11.82 -12.22 -18.15
CA GLY A 190 12.25 -11.07 -17.37
C GLY A 190 11.50 -10.90 -16.05
N LYS A 191 11.37 -9.64 -15.61
CA LYS A 191 10.79 -9.25 -14.32
C LYS A 191 9.40 -9.84 -14.05
N GLU A 192 8.55 -9.91 -15.07
CA GLU A 192 7.20 -10.44 -14.92
C GLU A 192 7.20 -11.94 -14.57
N MET A 193 8.10 -12.74 -15.15
CA MET A 193 8.25 -14.15 -14.77
C MET A 193 8.82 -14.32 -13.36
N LEU A 194 9.71 -13.43 -12.92
CA LEU A 194 10.20 -13.43 -11.54
C LEU A 194 9.08 -13.12 -10.55
N ALA A 195 8.22 -12.13 -10.85
CA ALA A 195 7.06 -11.83 -10.03
C ALA A 195 6.08 -13.01 -9.97
N ARG A 196 5.85 -13.70 -11.10
CA ARG A 196 5.04 -14.93 -11.11
C ARG A 196 5.65 -16.03 -10.25
N LEU A 197 6.96 -16.27 -10.32
CA LEU A 197 7.64 -17.26 -9.46
C LEU A 197 7.45 -16.91 -7.97
N ASP A 198 7.66 -15.64 -7.59
CA ASP A 198 7.49 -15.15 -6.22
C ASP A 198 6.04 -15.29 -5.72
N ILE A 199 5.03 -15.04 -6.58
CA ILE A 199 3.63 -15.29 -6.24
C ILE A 199 3.37 -16.80 -6.07
N ILE A 200 3.84 -17.62 -7.02
CA ILE A 200 3.66 -19.08 -6.97
C ILE A 200 4.29 -19.62 -5.68
N SER A 201 5.50 -19.20 -5.32
CA SER A 201 6.19 -19.69 -4.13
C SER A 201 5.56 -19.25 -2.82
N HIS A 202 5.05 -18.02 -2.77
CA HIS A 202 4.29 -17.53 -1.63
C HIS A 202 3.03 -18.38 -1.37
N ILE A 203 2.30 -18.74 -2.43
CA ILE A 203 1.00 -19.44 -2.34
C ILE A 203 1.18 -20.96 -2.17
N ALA A 204 2.08 -21.56 -2.94
CA ALA A 204 2.21 -23.00 -3.06
C ALA A 204 3.20 -23.61 -2.06
N LYS A 205 4.24 -22.86 -1.67
CA LYS A 205 5.35 -23.36 -0.84
C LYS A 205 5.88 -24.70 -1.41
N GLU A 206 6.01 -25.75 -0.60
CA GLU A 206 6.56 -27.03 -1.04
C GLU A 206 5.76 -27.75 -2.15
N ASP A 207 4.47 -27.41 -2.36
CA ASP A 207 3.62 -28.08 -3.35
C ASP A 207 4.14 -27.93 -4.79
N GLU A 208 4.96 -26.91 -5.05
CA GLU A 208 5.52 -26.60 -6.37
C GLU A 208 7.05 -26.78 -6.42
N ASN A 209 7.58 -27.64 -5.56
CA ASN A 209 9.02 -27.88 -5.45
C ASN A 209 9.67 -28.35 -6.77
N ASP A 210 9.01 -29.24 -7.52
CA ASP A 210 9.50 -29.71 -8.82
C ASP A 210 9.56 -28.57 -9.85
N PHE A 211 8.62 -27.62 -9.78
CA PHE A 211 8.65 -26.43 -10.63
C PHE A 211 9.82 -25.51 -10.27
N TYR A 212 10.19 -25.39 -8.99
CA TYR A 212 11.38 -24.63 -8.59
C TYR A 212 12.65 -25.29 -9.13
N LYS A 213 12.79 -26.62 -9.00
CA LYS A 213 13.92 -27.37 -9.59
C LYS A 213 14.02 -27.18 -11.09
N TYR A 214 12.89 -27.26 -11.81
CA TYR A 214 12.83 -26.95 -13.24
C TYR A 214 13.34 -25.55 -13.57
N CYS A 215 12.95 -24.53 -12.80
CA CYS A 215 13.45 -23.16 -12.94
C CYS A 215 14.95 -23.02 -12.66
N ILE A 216 15.50 -23.78 -11.71
CA ILE A 216 16.94 -23.81 -11.40
C ILE A 216 17.75 -24.37 -12.57
N GLU A 217 17.25 -25.42 -13.21
CA GLU A 217 17.94 -26.12 -14.29
C GLU A 217 17.88 -25.36 -15.62
N ASN A 218 16.76 -24.70 -15.91
CA ASN A 218 16.47 -24.13 -17.23
C ASN A 218 16.47 -22.60 -17.29
N GLY A 219 16.49 -21.95 -16.12
CA GLY A 219 16.29 -20.51 -15.98
C GLY A 219 17.48 -19.64 -16.35
N SER A 220 17.20 -18.34 -16.49
CA SER A 220 18.25 -17.31 -16.50
C SER A 220 18.99 -17.28 -15.14
N LYS A 221 20.15 -16.60 -15.08
CA LYS A 221 20.90 -16.50 -13.82
C LYS A 221 20.06 -15.92 -12.66
N GLU A 222 19.24 -14.91 -12.95
CA GLU A 222 18.37 -14.26 -11.97
C GLU A 222 17.19 -15.17 -11.57
N MET A 223 16.57 -15.86 -12.54
CA MET A 223 15.53 -16.86 -12.26
C MET A 223 16.06 -17.98 -11.37
N LYS A 224 17.24 -18.51 -11.70
CA LYS A 224 17.91 -19.55 -10.93
C LYS A 224 18.20 -19.09 -9.50
N GLU A 225 18.65 -17.85 -9.33
CA GLU A 225 18.91 -17.27 -8.00
C GLU A 225 17.66 -17.26 -7.12
N ASN A 226 16.53 -16.80 -7.67
CA ASN A 226 15.24 -16.76 -6.96
C ASN A 226 14.71 -18.19 -6.71
N ALA A 227 14.73 -19.07 -7.71
CA ALA A 227 14.25 -20.43 -7.56
C ALA A 227 15.03 -21.25 -6.51
N ILE A 228 16.35 -21.02 -6.36
CA ILE A 228 17.13 -21.61 -5.26
C ILE A 228 16.60 -21.17 -3.90
N SER A 229 16.22 -19.90 -3.74
CA SER A 229 15.65 -19.39 -2.48
C SER A 229 14.33 -20.06 -2.10
N GLU A 230 13.59 -20.63 -3.06
CA GLU A 230 12.33 -21.31 -2.80
C GLU A 230 12.52 -22.77 -2.36
N LEU A 231 13.72 -23.36 -2.51
CA LEU A 231 14.02 -24.71 -2.03
C LEU A 231 13.89 -24.85 -0.50
N LYS A 232 13.91 -23.73 0.24
CA LYS A 232 13.75 -23.67 1.70
C LYS A 232 12.44 -24.27 2.20
N TYR A 233 11.41 -24.37 1.35
CA TYR A 233 10.09 -24.84 1.77
C TYR A 233 10.01 -26.36 1.99
N CYS A 234 10.91 -27.15 1.38
CA CYS A 234 10.86 -28.61 1.44
C CYS A 234 12.16 -29.19 2.01
N GLN A 235 12.07 -29.95 3.11
CA GLN A 235 13.23 -30.58 3.76
C GLN A 235 13.87 -31.67 2.90
N ASP A 236 13.08 -32.33 2.04
CA ASP A 236 13.57 -33.37 1.12
C ASP A 236 14.53 -32.82 0.05
N ASN A 237 14.68 -31.49 -0.04
CA ASN A 237 15.66 -30.86 -0.92
C ASN A 237 17.11 -30.95 -0.41
N ILE A 238 17.36 -31.47 0.79
CA ILE A 238 18.69 -31.46 1.40
C ILE A 238 19.77 -32.01 0.45
N ASP A 239 19.57 -33.18 -0.16
CA ASP A 239 20.57 -33.78 -1.05
C ASP A 239 20.80 -32.93 -2.31
N TYR A 240 19.72 -32.39 -2.89
CA TYR A 240 19.80 -31.51 -4.05
C TYR A 240 20.55 -30.20 -3.73
N ILE A 241 20.26 -29.58 -2.58
CA ILE A 241 20.96 -28.37 -2.11
C ILE A 241 22.45 -28.68 -1.89
N LEU A 242 22.79 -29.80 -1.25
CA LEU A 242 24.18 -30.20 -1.04
C LEU A 242 24.94 -30.43 -2.35
N ASP A 243 24.28 -30.95 -3.38
CA ASP A 243 24.87 -31.09 -4.71
C ASP A 243 25.07 -29.73 -5.42
N LEU A 244 24.11 -28.82 -5.28
CA LEU A 244 24.25 -27.44 -5.77
C LEU A 244 25.44 -26.71 -5.13
N ILE A 245 25.78 -26.98 -3.87
CA ILE A 245 26.97 -26.39 -3.22
C ILE A 245 28.26 -26.77 -3.97
N LYS A 246 28.33 -27.97 -4.54
CA LYS A 246 29.51 -28.47 -5.24
C LYS A 246 29.66 -27.83 -6.62
N THR A 247 28.56 -27.54 -7.30
CA THR A 247 28.53 -27.10 -8.70
C THR A 247 28.47 -25.57 -8.83
N GLU A 248 27.72 -24.88 -7.97
CA GLU A 248 27.47 -23.44 -8.08
C GLU A 248 28.62 -22.58 -7.55
N LYS A 249 28.72 -21.34 -8.06
CA LYS A 249 29.78 -20.37 -7.72
C LYS A 249 29.22 -18.96 -7.48
N GLY A 250 29.97 -18.15 -6.74
CA GLY A 250 29.65 -16.74 -6.50
C GLY A 250 28.29 -16.55 -5.82
N LYS A 251 27.48 -15.60 -6.32
CA LYS A 251 26.17 -15.25 -5.74
C LYS A 251 25.20 -16.44 -5.66
N LEU A 252 25.18 -17.30 -6.68
CA LEU A 252 24.33 -18.50 -6.68
C LEU A 252 24.69 -19.43 -5.52
N LYS A 253 25.99 -19.67 -5.30
CA LYS A 253 26.45 -20.49 -4.16
C LYS A 253 26.04 -19.91 -2.82
N ASN A 254 26.09 -18.58 -2.65
CA ASN A 254 25.64 -17.94 -1.42
C ASN A 254 24.13 -18.17 -1.19
N LYS A 255 23.32 -18.11 -2.26
CA LYS A 255 21.89 -18.40 -2.20
C LYS A 255 21.59 -19.87 -1.89
N VAL A 256 22.42 -20.78 -2.36
CA VAL A 256 22.34 -22.21 -1.97
C VAL A 256 22.60 -22.35 -0.46
N PHE A 257 23.59 -21.64 0.11
CA PHE A 257 23.80 -21.63 1.56
C PHE A 257 22.64 -20.98 2.32
N GLU A 258 22.05 -19.91 1.81
CA GLU A 258 20.85 -19.33 2.39
C GLU A 258 19.71 -20.35 2.45
N ALA A 259 19.44 -21.07 1.36
CA ALA A 259 18.44 -22.15 1.34
C ALA A 259 18.82 -23.32 2.29
N LEU A 260 20.10 -23.71 2.32
CA LEU A 260 20.62 -24.73 3.23
C LEU A 260 20.37 -24.38 4.69
N SER A 261 20.36 -23.08 5.04
CA SER A 261 20.13 -22.60 6.41
C SER A 261 18.75 -22.96 6.97
N TYR A 262 17.80 -23.32 6.09
CA TYR A 262 16.45 -23.75 6.47
C TYR A 262 16.32 -25.26 6.65
N MET A 263 17.36 -26.03 6.33
CA MET A 263 17.34 -27.49 6.45
C MET A 263 17.66 -27.93 7.87
N SER A 264 16.86 -28.85 8.41
CA SER A 264 17.05 -29.47 9.72
C SER A 264 17.84 -30.78 9.56
N ASP A 265 19.10 -30.67 9.16
CA ASP A 265 19.99 -31.81 8.87
C ASP A 265 21.42 -31.50 9.34
N ASP A 266 22.09 -32.46 9.99
CA ASP A 266 23.44 -32.27 10.53
C ASP A 266 24.46 -31.97 9.42
N ARG A 267 24.29 -32.52 8.22
CA ARG A 267 25.16 -32.25 7.06
C ARG A 267 25.02 -30.79 6.63
N ALA A 268 23.84 -30.20 6.76
CA ALA A 268 23.63 -28.78 6.52
C ALA A 268 24.45 -27.94 7.52
N ALA A 269 24.37 -28.27 8.81
CA ALA A 269 25.12 -27.58 9.87
C ALA A 269 26.64 -27.66 9.66
N GLU A 270 27.17 -28.81 9.24
CA GLU A 270 28.59 -29.02 8.96
C GLU A 270 29.08 -28.18 7.77
N GLU A 271 28.37 -28.20 6.64
CA GLU A 271 28.73 -27.40 5.47
C GLU A 271 28.60 -25.90 5.76
N TRP A 272 27.60 -25.51 6.55
CA TRP A 272 27.45 -24.12 6.99
C TRP A 272 28.60 -23.66 7.88
N ALA A 273 29.09 -24.50 8.80
CA ALA A 273 30.24 -24.15 9.64
C ALA A 273 31.50 -23.89 8.79
N LYS A 274 31.71 -24.66 7.72
CA LYS A 274 32.79 -24.45 6.75
C LYS A 274 32.61 -23.15 5.97
N PHE A 275 31.37 -22.83 5.58
CA PHE A 275 31.05 -21.59 4.88
C PHE A 275 31.29 -20.37 5.78
N LEU A 276 30.75 -20.38 7.01
CA LEU A 276 30.87 -19.30 7.97
C LEU A 276 32.32 -18.91 8.23
N LYS A 277 33.22 -19.89 8.46
CA LYS A 277 34.65 -19.65 8.73
C LYS A 277 35.38 -18.87 7.63
N LYS A 278 34.94 -18.92 6.37
CA LYS A 278 35.62 -18.23 5.26
C LYS A 278 35.47 -16.72 5.32
N LYS A 279 34.28 -16.25 5.68
CA LYS A 279 33.93 -14.83 5.81
C LYS A 279 32.87 -14.67 6.89
N PRO A 280 33.23 -14.74 8.19
CA PRO A 280 32.25 -14.86 9.28
C PRO A 280 31.18 -13.78 9.26
N LEU A 281 31.58 -12.50 9.19
CA LEU A 281 30.63 -11.39 9.18
C LEU A 281 29.77 -11.32 7.92
N ASP A 282 30.32 -11.61 6.73
CA ASP A 282 29.53 -11.56 5.49
C ASP A 282 28.57 -12.73 5.40
N ASN A 283 28.97 -13.89 5.89
CA ASN A 283 28.21 -15.11 5.75
C ASN A 283 27.12 -15.23 6.82
N ILE A 284 27.32 -14.68 8.03
CA ILE A 284 26.32 -14.78 9.11
C ILE A 284 24.98 -14.14 8.74
N GLU A 285 24.98 -13.14 7.85
CA GLU A 285 23.75 -12.48 7.37
C GLU A 285 22.76 -13.44 6.70
N TYR A 286 23.25 -14.50 6.04
CA TYR A 286 22.38 -15.49 5.40
C TYR A 286 21.62 -16.36 6.42
N LEU A 287 21.91 -16.26 7.72
CA LEU A 287 21.11 -16.87 8.78
C LEU A 287 19.92 -16.00 9.22
N ARG A 288 19.76 -14.78 8.70
CA ARG A 288 18.71 -13.83 9.14
C ARG A 288 17.31 -14.45 9.14
N GLY A 289 16.97 -15.21 8.10
CA GLY A 289 15.61 -15.69 7.89
C GLY A 289 15.28 -17.06 8.48
N THR A 290 16.26 -17.78 9.05
CA THR A 290 16.07 -19.13 9.60
C THR A 290 16.05 -19.14 11.13
N ASN A 291 15.29 -20.06 11.70
CA ASN A 291 15.28 -20.34 13.14
C ASN A 291 15.64 -21.81 13.44
N GLN A 292 16.37 -22.47 12.54
CA GLN A 292 16.91 -23.81 12.81
C GLN A 292 17.84 -23.77 14.03
N GLN A 293 17.74 -24.78 14.90
CA GLN A 293 18.45 -24.81 16.17
C GLN A 293 19.98 -24.71 15.98
N TRP A 294 20.54 -25.50 15.06
CA TRP A 294 21.97 -25.47 14.74
C TRP A 294 22.42 -24.09 14.19
N ALA A 295 21.54 -23.39 13.47
CA ALA A 295 21.84 -22.06 12.93
C ALA A 295 21.87 -21.00 14.04
N ILE A 296 20.95 -21.10 15.01
CA ILE A 296 20.95 -20.26 16.21
C ILE A 296 22.22 -20.51 17.04
N GLU A 297 22.65 -21.76 17.17
CA GLU A 297 23.89 -22.13 17.87
C GLU A 297 25.13 -21.55 17.19
N HIS A 298 25.27 -21.72 15.86
CA HIS A 298 26.37 -21.11 15.10
C HIS A 298 26.37 -19.58 15.21
N PHE A 299 25.19 -18.95 15.16
CA PHE A 299 25.05 -17.52 15.38
C PHE A 299 25.51 -17.10 16.78
N ASN A 300 25.05 -17.81 17.81
CA ASN A 300 25.42 -17.53 19.19
C ASN A 300 26.93 -17.67 19.42
N ASN A 301 27.55 -18.72 18.89
CA ASN A 301 29.00 -18.92 18.98
C ASN A 301 29.78 -17.80 18.28
N PHE A 302 29.36 -17.42 17.07
CA PHE A 302 29.92 -16.28 16.35
C PHE A 302 29.80 -14.98 17.17
N MET A 303 28.65 -14.73 17.80
CA MET A 303 28.43 -13.53 18.60
C MET A 303 29.31 -13.48 19.84
N GLU A 304 29.49 -14.60 20.53
CA GLU A 304 30.40 -14.69 21.68
C GLU A 304 31.84 -14.37 21.29
N GLU A 305 32.34 -14.97 20.20
CA GLU A 305 33.66 -14.68 19.66
C GLU A 305 33.79 -13.21 19.23
N TYR A 306 32.79 -12.68 18.53
CA TYR A 306 32.76 -11.30 18.05
C TYR A 306 32.81 -10.29 19.21
N ILE A 307 31.93 -10.45 20.21
CA ILE A 307 31.88 -9.57 21.39
C ILE A 307 33.18 -9.67 22.19
N THR A 308 33.75 -10.88 22.33
CA THR A 308 35.03 -11.07 23.02
C THR A 308 36.17 -10.36 22.30
N GLY A 309 36.24 -10.51 20.97
CA GLY A 309 37.19 -9.79 20.13
C GLY A 309 37.00 -8.27 20.22
N LEU A 310 35.75 -7.80 20.28
CA LEU A 310 35.42 -6.38 20.37
C LEU A 310 35.82 -5.77 21.71
N LYS A 311 35.60 -6.47 22.83
CA LYS A 311 36.03 -6.06 24.18
C LYS A 311 37.55 -5.94 24.29
N ASN A 312 38.29 -6.78 23.56
CA ASN A 312 39.75 -6.77 23.54
C ASN A 312 40.33 -5.70 22.59
N LYS A 313 39.51 -5.02 21.78
CA LYS A 313 39.94 -3.97 20.86
C LYS A 313 39.79 -2.58 21.49
N THR A 314 40.81 -1.75 21.34
CA THR A 314 40.73 -0.32 21.66
C THR A 314 40.43 0.48 20.40
N LEU A 315 39.22 1.04 20.29
CA LEU A 315 38.78 1.87 19.15
C LEU A 315 39.27 3.32 19.32
N LYS A 316 40.45 3.61 18.77
CA LYS A 316 41.16 4.89 18.92
C LYS A 316 40.68 5.93 17.91
N THR A 317 40.34 5.52 16.70
CA THR A 317 39.94 6.45 15.63
C THR A 317 38.44 6.47 15.40
N ALA A 318 37.93 7.56 14.80
CA ALA A 318 36.53 7.66 14.40
C ALA A 318 36.17 6.62 13.32
N GLU A 319 37.11 6.29 12.43
CA GLU A 319 36.91 5.33 11.35
C GLU A 319 36.79 3.89 11.88
N GLU A 320 37.59 3.53 12.89
CA GLU A 320 37.48 2.24 13.59
C GLU A 320 36.11 2.10 14.26
N ARG A 321 35.61 3.16 14.91
CA ARG A 321 34.27 3.18 15.52
C ARG A 321 33.18 3.03 14.48
N ARG A 322 33.27 3.78 13.37
CA ARG A 322 32.31 3.69 12.27
C ARG A 322 32.29 2.31 11.63
N THR A 323 33.46 1.67 11.52
CA THR A 323 33.56 0.30 11.03
C THR A 323 32.79 -0.64 11.94
N VAL A 324 33.05 -0.61 13.25
CA VAL A 324 32.33 -1.43 14.24
C VAL A 324 30.82 -1.14 14.23
N GLU A 325 30.41 0.13 14.16
CA GLU A 325 28.99 0.50 14.07
C GLU A 325 28.34 -0.15 12.85
N ASN A 326 29.01 -0.15 11.68
CA ASN A 326 28.52 -0.80 10.47
C ASN A 326 28.46 -2.33 10.62
N GLU A 327 29.44 -2.97 11.24
CA GLU A 327 29.42 -4.40 11.52
C GLU A 327 28.25 -4.77 12.43
N ILE A 328 28.03 -3.99 13.50
CA ILE A 328 26.91 -4.19 14.42
C ILE A 328 25.58 -3.99 13.68
N ASN A 329 25.44 -2.97 12.83
CA ASN A 329 24.24 -2.77 12.02
C ASN A 329 23.89 -4.02 11.20
N ARG A 330 24.90 -4.66 10.59
CA ARG A 330 24.72 -5.90 9.81
C ARG A 330 24.27 -7.07 10.69
N ILE A 331 24.91 -7.25 11.84
CA ILE A 331 24.58 -8.30 12.81
C ILE A 331 23.17 -8.11 13.39
N CYS A 332 22.78 -6.87 13.69
CA CYS A 332 21.50 -6.52 14.27
C CYS A 332 20.32 -6.99 13.41
N TRP A 333 20.47 -7.02 12.09
CA TRP A 333 19.46 -7.59 11.19
C TRP A 333 19.22 -9.09 11.42
N VAL A 334 20.24 -9.83 11.86
CA VAL A 334 20.14 -11.27 12.20
C VAL A 334 19.52 -11.44 13.58
N ILE A 335 19.86 -10.56 14.53
CA ILE A 335 19.32 -10.56 15.90
C ILE A 335 17.80 -10.42 15.90
N LEU A 336 17.25 -9.47 15.12
CA LEU A 336 15.82 -9.12 15.12
C LEU A 336 14.85 -10.32 15.01
N ASN A 337 15.24 -11.39 14.31
CA ASN A 337 14.42 -12.58 14.10
C ASN A 337 14.64 -13.69 15.15
N LYS A 338 15.59 -13.51 16.09
CA LYS A 338 16.09 -14.54 17.02
C LYS A 338 15.97 -14.10 18.49
N GLU A 339 14.92 -13.33 18.81
CA GLU A 339 14.64 -12.88 20.17
C GLU A 339 14.74 -14.03 21.17
N SER A 340 15.58 -13.85 22.18
CA SER A 340 15.89 -14.84 23.22
C SER A 340 16.67 -14.14 24.34
N GLU A 341 16.74 -14.76 25.53
CA GLU A 341 17.57 -14.25 26.63
C GLU A 341 19.03 -14.02 26.20
N LYS A 342 19.56 -14.91 25.34
CA LYS A 342 20.94 -14.82 24.84
C LYS A 342 21.14 -13.64 23.88
N THR A 343 20.20 -13.40 22.96
CA THR A 343 20.30 -12.23 22.07
C THR A 343 20.08 -10.91 22.81
N LEU A 344 19.22 -10.88 23.82
CA LEU A 344 19.09 -9.72 24.70
C LEU A 344 20.38 -9.43 25.48
N SER A 345 21.08 -10.48 25.93
CA SER A 345 22.41 -10.35 26.52
C SER A 345 23.42 -9.75 25.54
N PHE A 346 23.40 -10.18 24.28
CA PHE A 346 24.23 -9.57 23.23
C PHE A 346 23.88 -8.09 23.01
N CYS A 347 22.61 -7.72 23.00
CA CYS A 347 22.20 -6.30 22.93
C CYS A 347 22.81 -5.47 24.07
N LYS A 348 22.82 -5.99 25.30
CA LYS A 348 23.46 -5.31 26.44
C LYS A 348 24.95 -5.06 26.22
N GLU A 349 25.65 -6.05 25.68
CA GLU A 349 27.09 -6.01 25.44
C GLU A 349 27.47 -5.13 24.25
N LEU A 350 26.63 -5.07 23.22
CA LEU A 350 26.85 -4.25 22.02
C LEU A 350 26.43 -2.79 22.19
N TYR A 351 25.59 -2.47 23.18
CA TYR A 351 25.09 -1.11 23.42
C TYR A 351 26.17 -0.01 23.42
N PRO A 352 27.33 -0.17 24.08
CA PRO A 352 28.38 0.87 24.10
C PRO A 352 28.98 1.17 22.73
N TYR A 353 28.89 0.23 21.80
CA TYR A 353 29.53 0.28 20.50
C TYR A 353 28.61 0.79 19.40
N ASN A 354 27.28 0.64 19.56
CA ASN A 354 26.29 1.23 18.66
C ASN A 354 24.96 1.47 19.38
N LYS A 355 24.86 2.60 20.10
CA LYS A 355 23.70 2.94 20.93
C LYS A 355 22.39 3.02 20.14
N THR A 356 22.44 3.67 18.98
CA THR A 356 21.25 3.95 18.16
C THR A 356 20.61 2.67 17.67
N GLU A 357 21.41 1.74 17.13
CA GLU A 357 20.91 0.51 16.57
C GLU A 357 20.37 -0.44 17.64
N ILE A 358 21.04 -0.52 18.79
CA ILE A 358 20.57 -1.36 19.90
C ILE A 358 19.25 -0.82 20.47
N LYS A 359 19.09 0.50 20.63
CA LYS A 359 17.79 1.09 21.01
C LYS A 359 16.70 0.79 20.00
N ARG A 360 17.02 0.77 18.70
CA ARG A 360 16.07 0.41 17.63
C ARG A 360 15.57 -1.02 17.78
N ILE A 361 16.47 -1.99 18.02
CA ILE A 361 16.10 -3.39 18.26
C ILE A 361 15.24 -3.52 19.52
N LEU A 362 15.66 -2.88 20.61
CA LEU A 362 14.93 -2.96 21.88
C LEU A 362 13.52 -2.36 21.77
N ASN A 363 13.37 -1.24 21.07
CA ASN A 363 12.05 -0.67 20.75
C ASN A 363 11.20 -1.66 19.94
N PHE A 364 11.81 -2.34 18.95
CA PHE A 364 11.11 -3.35 18.17
C PHE A 364 10.64 -4.53 19.04
N TYR A 365 11.47 -5.04 19.95
CA TYR A 365 11.07 -6.10 20.87
C TYR A 365 9.97 -5.67 21.84
N ILE A 366 10.08 -4.47 22.42
CA ILE A 366 9.02 -3.89 23.29
C ILE A 366 7.69 -3.80 22.51
N ALA A 367 7.75 -3.35 21.26
CA ALA A 367 6.56 -3.19 20.42
C ALA A 367 5.95 -4.53 19.97
N LYS A 368 6.79 -5.52 19.67
CA LYS A 368 6.35 -6.81 19.11
C LYS A 368 5.69 -7.71 20.14
N ASP A 369 6.33 -7.93 21.27
CA ASP A 369 5.83 -8.82 22.33
C ASP A 369 6.50 -8.50 23.67
N LEU A 370 5.90 -7.59 24.44
CA LEU A 370 6.48 -7.12 25.70
C LEU A 370 6.45 -8.23 26.78
N ASN A 371 7.62 -8.78 27.10
CA ASN A 371 7.81 -9.78 28.15
C ASN A 371 8.70 -9.29 29.31
N LYS A 372 8.84 -10.12 30.34
CA LYS A 372 9.57 -9.79 31.58
C LYS A 372 11.06 -9.61 31.31
N GLU A 373 11.64 -10.44 30.45
CA GLU A 373 13.05 -10.47 30.11
C GLU A 373 13.48 -9.16 29.43
N ILE A 374 12.66 -8.66 28.49
CA ILE A 374 12.86 -7.34 27.86
C ILE A 374 12.82 -6.24 28.92
N ILE A 375 11.81 -6.23 29.80
CA ILE A 375 11.65 -5.21 30.84
C ILE A 375 12.88 -5.19 31.76
N ASP A 376 13.36 -6.36 32.18
CA ASP A 376 14.49 -6.46 33.10
C ASP A 376 15.80 -6.00 32.43
N VAL A 377 16.01 -6.32 31.15
CA VAL A 377 17.15 -5.81 30.36
C VAL A 377 17.11 -4.30 30.23
N ILE A 378 15.94 -3.70 29.96
CA ILE A 378 15.80 -2.24 29.90
C ILE A 378 16.08 -1.61 31.25
N LYS A 379 15.59 -2.18 32.37
CA LYS A 379 15.90 -1.66 33.71
C LYS A 379 17.39 -1.72 34.02
N GLU A 380 18.06 -2.83 33.69
CA GLU A 380 19.51 -2.96 33.88
C GLU A 380 20.28 -1.91 33.09
N LEU A 381 19.93 -1.72 31.81
CA LEU A 381 20.57 -0.74 30.94
C LEU A 381 20.28 0.70 31.38
N SER A 382 19.06 1.00 31.79
CA SER A 382 18.65 2.32 32.28
C SER A 382 19.38 2.70 33.57
N LYS A 383 19.60 1.72 34.46
CA LYS A 383 20.42 1.89 35.67
C LYS A 383 21.89 2.13 35.35
N LYS A 384 22.42 1.46 34.32
CA LYS A 384 23.84 1.58 33.92
C LYS A 384 24.13 2.85 33.11
N TYR A 385 23.17 3.29 32.29
CA TYR A 385 23.28 4.42 31.37
C TYR A 385 22.16 5.42 31.67
N GLU A 386 22.31 6.12 32.80
CA GLU A 386 21.27 7.00 33.34
C GLU A 386 20.78 8.01 32.30
N GLY A 387 19.46 8.06 32.14
CA GLY A 387 18.79 8.98 31.22
C GLY A 387 18.92 8.62 29.74
N GLU A 388 19.58 7.53 29.35
CA GLU A 388 19.71 7.17 27.93
C GLU A 388 18.50 6.38 27.39
N PHE A 389 17.67 5.79 28.25
CA PHE A 389 16.61 4.84 27.87
C PHE A 389 15.18 5.37 28.06
N LEU A 390 15.02 6.69 28.17
CA LEU A 390 13.72 7.33 28.43
C LEU A 390 12.63 6.90 27.44
N GLN A 391 12.95 6.79 26.15
CA GLN A 391 12.00 6.36 25.12
C GLN A 391 11.48 4.94 25.38
N GLN A 392 12.38 4.00 25.73
CA GLN A 392 12.04 2.61 26.01
C GLN A 392 11.22 2.50 27.29
N GLU A 393 11.62 3.23 28.34
CA GLU A 393 10.89 3.28 29.61
C GLU A 393 9.47 3.83 29.42
N PHE A 394 9.33 4.89 28.63
CA PHE A 394 8.02 5.47 28.31
C PHE A 394 7.16 4.51 27.49
N LEU A 395 7.74 3.87 26.46
CA LEU A 395 7.06 2.89 25.63
C LEU A 395 6.53 1.71 26.46
N ILE A 396 7.36 1.15 27.37
CA ILE A 396 6.93 0.09 28.30
C ILE A 396 5.78 0.58 29.19
N SER A 397 5.87 1.80 29.72
CA SER A 397 4.85 2.34 30.62
C SER A 397 3.52 2.63 29.90
N LEU A 398 3.56 3.00 28.62
CA LEU A 398 2.35 3.17 27.79
C LEU A 398 1.62 1.84 27.53
N ILE A 399 2.38 0.75 27.38
CA ILE A 399 1.83 -0.58 27.07
C ILE A 399 1.34 -1.26 28.35
N LYS A 400 2.07 -1.13 29.46
CA LYS A 400 1.89 -1.96 30.65
C LYS A 400 1.21 -1.26 31.83
N ASP A 401 1.51 0.03 32.04
CA ASP A 401 1.07 0.74 33.24
C ASP A 401 -0.27 1.44 33.01
N LYS A 402 -0.94 1.82 34.10
CA LYS A 402 -2.15 2.65 34.03
C LYS A 402 -1.83 4.06 33.55
N ALA A 403 -2.72 4.63 32.76
CA ALA A 403 -2.65 6.00 32.25
C ALA A 403 -2.17 7.05 33.27
N GLU A 404 -2.75 7.07 34.48
CA GLU A 404 -2.37 8.06 35.49
C GLU A 404 -0.93 7.89 35.98
N THR A 405 -0.45 6.64 36.02
CA THR A 405 0.92 6.30 36.45
C THR A 405 1.92 6.73 35.39
N THR A 406 1.63 6.41 34.13
CA THR A 406 2.45 6.82 32.98
C THR A 406 2.53 8.34 32.90
N TYR A 407 1.40 9.04 33.00
CA TYR A 407 1.39 10.50 33.02
C TYR A 407 2.20 11.06 34.19
N LYS A 408 1.98 10.59 35.41
CA LYS A 408 2.72 11.05 36.60
C LYS A 408 4.23 10.90 36.45
N ASN A 409 4.69 9.79 35.89
CA ASN A 409 6.11 9.47 35.80
C ASN A 409 6.82 10.22 34.68
N PHE A 410 6.13 10.42 33.54
CA PHE A 410 6.77 10.89 32.31
C PHE A 410 6.39 12.30 31.86
N SER A 411 5.27 12.86 32.32
CA SER A 411 4.78 14.18 31.87
C SER A 411 5.78 15.33 32.05
N LYS A 412 6.64 15.26 33.09
CA LYS A 412 7.71 16.24 33.32
C LYS A 412 8.69 16.37 32.15
N TYR A 413 8.94 15.28 31.42
CA TYR A 413 9.84 15.28 30.25
C TYR A 413 9.18 15.89 29.00
N ALA A 414 7.85 16.00 29.00
CA ALA A 414 7.07 16.69 27.98
C ALA A 414 6.77 18.15 28.36
N GLY A 415 7.27 18.64 29.50
CA GLY A 415 7.07 20.02 29.94
C GLY A 415 5.90 20.23 30.92
N ALA A 416 5.36 19.18 31.53
CA ALA A 416 4.40 19.36 32.61
C ALA A 416 4.99 20.15 33.78
N GLY A 417 4.27 21.17 34.24
CA GLY A 417 4.72 22.08 35.30
C GLY A 417 5.66 23.19 34.85
N LYS A 418 5.95 23.30 33.53
CA LYS A 418 6.68 24.42 32.95
C LYS A 418 5.75 25.54 32.50
N GLU A 419 6.30 26.74 32.36
CA GLU A 419 5.57 27.86 31.76
C GLU A 419 5.30 27.60 30.28
N ARG A 420 4.23 28.20 29.77
CA ARG A 420 3.76 28.00 28.39
C ARG A 420 4.84 28.30 27.35
N GLU A 421 5.62 29.35 27.58
CA GLU A 421 6.71 29.79 26.71
C GLU A 421 7.85 28.77 26.64
N GLU A 422 8.12 28.05 27.74
CA GLU A 422 9.14 27.00 27.78
C GLU A 422 8.68 25.76 27.01
N VAL A 423 7.43 25.34 27.19
CA VAL A 423 6.83 24.23 26.44
C VAL A 423 6.84 24.56 24.94
N ARG A 424 6.47 25.80 24.58
CA ARG A 424 6.55 26.31 23.21
C ARG A 424 7.96 26.22 22.64
N ALA A 425 8.99 26.60 23.40
CA ALA A 425 10.38 26.49 22.96
C ALA A 425 10.78 25.04 22.66
N LEU A 426 10.34 24.08 23.48
CA LEU A 426 10.59 22.66 23.24
C LEU A 426 9.95 22.15 21.94
N PHE A 427 8.69 22.52 21.68
CA PHE A 427 8.02 22.18 20.43
C PHE A 427 8.71 22.80 19.21
N ASN A 428 9.09 24.09 19.28
CA ASN A 428 9.79 24.76 18.19
C ASN A 428 11.14 24.08 17.88
N THR A 429 11.92 23.72 18.91
CA THR A 429 13.17 22.96 18.72
C THR A 429 12.90 21.57 18.15
N PHE A 430 11.89 20.86 18.65
CA PHE A 430 11.50 19.54 18.15
C PHE A 430 11.14 19.58 16.65
N ILE A 431 10.41 20.61 16.21
CA ILE A 431 10.00 20.77 14.80
C ILE A 431 11.17 21.18 13.91
N ARG A 432 12.03 22.10 14.38
CA ARG A 432 13.21 22.54 13.61
C ARG A 432 14.32 21.49 13.53
N GLY A 433 14.41 20.63 14.54
CA GLY A 433 15.46 19.61 14.66
C GLY A 433 16.83 20.15 15.07
N ASP A 434 16.93 21.42 15.49
CA ASP A 434 18.18 22.03 15.94
C ASP A 434 18.27 22.14 17.46
N TYR A 435 19.27 21.48 18.03
CA TYR A 435 19.45 21.38 19.48
C TYR A 435 20.42 22.43 20.03
N SER A 436 20.23 22.80 21.29
CA SER A 436 21.11 23.72 22.01
C SER A 436 22.55 23.19 22.06
N LYS A 437 23.52 24.11 22.07
CA LYS A 437 24.93 23.78 22.35
C LYS A 437 25.17 23.53 23.83
N ASN A 438 24.30 24.05 24.71
CA ASN A 438 24.32 23.75 26.14
C ASN A 438 23.87 22.30 26.36
N LYS A 439 24.69 21.50 27.05
CA LYS A 439 24.43 20.07 27.27
C LYS A 439 23.16 19.80 28.06
N GLU A 440 22.84 20.60 29.07
CA GLU A 440 21.67 20.40 29.93
C GLU A 440 20.38 20.74 29.17
N GLU A 441 20.35 21.88 28.49
CA GLU A 441 19.22 22.27 27.64
C GLU A 441 19.01 21.27 26.50
N ARG A 442 20.11 20.84 25.86
CA ARG A 442 20.07 19.81 24.83
C ARG A 442 19.48 18.51 25.36
N LYS A 443 19.83 18.10 26.59
CA LYS A 443 19.27 16.90 27.20
C LYS A 443 17.76 17.02 27.42
N VAL A 444 17.28 18.18 27.86
CA VAL A 444 15.83 18.44 27.99
C VAL A 444 15.13 18.35 26.63
N GLN A 445 15.72 18.94 25.58
CA GLN A 445 15.18 18.88 24.21
C GLN A 445 15.20 17.46 23.63
N GLU A 446 16.26 16.68 23.87
CA GLU A 446 16.36 15.27 23.48
C GLU A 446 15.32 14.42 24.21
N ASN A 447 15.14 14.61 25.52
CA ASN A 447 14.11 13.91 26.29
C ASN A 447 12.69 14.23 25.78
N PHE A 448 12.42 15.50 25.47
CA PHE A 448 11.15 15.91 24.88
C PHE A 448 10.94 15.24 23.52
N ARG A 449 11.96 15.22 22.66
CA ARG A 449 11.93 14.55 21.35
C ARG A 449 11.64 13.06 21.50
N ASP A 450 12.32 12.37 22.41
CA ASP A 450 12.15 10.93 22.64
C ASP A 450 10.70 10.58 23.03
N MET A 451 10.08 11.42 23.87
CA MET A 451 8.67 11.30 24.27
C MET A 451 7.73 11.53 23.09
N PHE A 452 7.88 12.65 22.38
CA PHE A 452 6.96 13.04 21.32
C PHE A 452 7.07 12.17 20.07
N GLN A 453 8.24 11.57 19.79
CA GLN A 453 8.38 10.57 18.73
C GLN A 453 7.55 9.31 18.96
N VAL A 454 7.22 8.98 20.22
CA VAL A 454 6.31 7.87 20.54
C VAL A 454 4.86 8.34 20.46
N ILE A 455 4.53 9.54 20.99
CA ILE A 455 3.17 10.10 20.94
C ILE A 455 2.70 10.30 19.49
N LEU A 456 3.58 10.76 18.59
CA LEU A 456 3.30 10.92 17.16
C LEU A 456 3.20 9.59 16.39
N ARG A 457 3.16 8.45 17.07
CA ARG A 457 2.88 7.15 16.45
C ARG A 457 1.55 6.59 16.93
N MET A 458 0.85 7.33 17.77
CA MET A 458 -0.42 6.91 18.36
C MET A 458 -1.59 7.45 17.54
N HIS A 459 -2.65 6.66 17.46
CA HIS A 459 -3.95 7.12 17.02
C HIS A 459 -5.04 6.65 17.99
N TYR A 460 -6.16 7.34 17.99
CA TYR A 460 -7.37 6.92 18.66
C TYR A 460 -8.26 6.18 17.66
N ASP A 461 -8.54 4.92 17.94
CA ASP A 461 -9.52 4.12 17.22
C ASP A 461 -10.91 4.46 17.75
N GLU A 462 -11.70 5.19 16.95
CA GLU A 462 -13.05 5.61 17.32
C GLU A 462 -14.06 4.46 17.38
N GLU A 463 -13.84 3.38 16.63
CA GLU A 463 -14.73 2.21 16.61
C GLU A 463 -14.57 1.41 17.90
N ASN A 464 -13.32 1.13 18.27
CA ASN A 464 -13.00 0.33 19.46
C ASN A 464 -12.88 1.18 20.74
N LYS A 465 -12.80 2.50 20.63
CA LYS A 465 -12.62 3.47 21.73
C LYS A 465 -11.31 3.30 22.49
N GLU A 466 -10.23 3.06 21.76
CA GLU A 466 -8.92 2.71 22.32
C GLU A 466 -7.80 3.50 21.65
N TYR A 467 -6.69 3.71 22.37
CA TYR A 467 -5.48 4.27 21.77
C TYR A 467 -4.62 3.13 21.23
N ILE A 468 -4.20 3.26 19.98
CA ILE A 468 -3.34 2.30 19.30
C ILE A 468 -2.01 2.98 18.99
N LEU A 469 -0.91 2.33 19.34
CA LEU A 469 0.43 2.69 18.88
C LEU A 469 0.77 1.91 17.61
N GLU A 470 1.21 2.64 16.60
CA GLU A 470 1.76 2.06 15.37
C GLU A 470 3.29 2.10 15.35
N TRP A 471 3.92 0.94 15.48
CA TRP A 471 5.37 0.82 15.44
C TRP A 471 5.84 0.16 14.14
N PRO A 472 6.89 0.65 13.46
CA PRO A 472 7.37 0.01 12.24
C PRO A 472 7.87 -1.42 12.50
N ASP A 473 7.28 -2.42 11.83
CA ASP A 473 7.86 -3.76 11.81
C ASP A 473 9.06 -3.77 10.88
N THR A 474 10.23 -3.98 11.47
CA THR A 474 11.52 -4.02 10.76
C THR A 474 11.70 -5.32 9.95
N ILE A 475 10.80 -6.29 10.10
CA ILE A 475 10.81 -7.60 9.43
C ILE A 475 9.75 -7.66 8.34
N SER A 476 8.46 -7.51 8.67
CA SER A 476 7.35 -7.72 7.72
C SER A 476 7.07 -6.52 6.82
N GLY A 477 7.49 -5.32 7.22
CA GLY A 477 7.19 -4.06 6.54
C GLY A 477 5.77 -3.53 6.79
N TYR A 478 4.94 -4.22 7.58
CA TYR A 478 3.64 -3.73 8.05
C TYR A 478 3.76 -3.20 9.49
N PRO A 479 3.16 -2.07 9.85
CA PRO A 479 3.26 -1.58 11.22
C PRO A 479 2.67 -2.58 12.23
N ILE A 480 3.36 -2.76 13.35
CA ILE A 480 2.85 -3.43 14.55
C ILE A 480 1.86 -2.48 15.20
N GLN A 481 0.65 -2.96 15.44
CA GLN A 481 -0.39 -2.22 16.15
C GLN A 481 -0.51 -2.73 17.57
N ILE A 482 -0.41 -1.82 18.55
CA ILE A 482 -0.40 -2.16 19.97
C ILE A 482 -1.45 -1.33 20.67
N LYS A 483 -2.39 -1.99 21.34
CA LYS A 483 -3.33 -1.33 22.24
C LYS A 483 -2.59 -0.71 23.42
N LEU A 484 -2.92 0.53 23.75
CA LEU A 484 -2.33 1.27 24.86
C LEU A 484 -3.32 1.46 26.01
N ASP A 485 -2.89 1.10 27.21
CA ASP A 485 -3.62 1.37 28.46
C ASP A 485 -3.05 2.59 29.21
N GLY A 486 -1.85 3.07 28.83
CA GLY A 486 -1.08 4.08 29.54
C GLY A 486 -1.24 5.52 29.06
N PHE A 487 -2.19 5.83 28.15
CA PHE A 487 -2.36 7.19 27.63
C PHE A 487 -3.45 7.99 28.39
N ASP A 488 -3.04 8.96 29.22
CA ASP A 488 -3.94 9.82 29.99
C ASP A 488 -4.38 11.07 29.20
N LYS A 489 -5.66 11.45 29.29
CA LYS A 489 -6.19 12.68 28.67
C LYS A 489 -5.45 13.97 29.06
N LYS A 490 -4.76 14.02 30.20
CA LYS A 490 -3.94 15.18 30.60
C LYS A 490 -2.79 15.47 29.62
N TRP A 491 -2.38 14.50 28.81
CA TRP A 491 -1.42 14.73 27.74
C TRP A 491 -1.90 15.79 26.75
N TYR A 492 -3.22 15.90 26.51
CA TYR A 492 -3.79 16.93 25.63
C TYR A 492 -3.53 18.35 26.13
N ASP A 493 -3.48 18.58 27.44
CA ASP A 493 -3.20 19.91 27.97
C ASP A 493 -1.77 20.36 27.61
N ILE A 494 -0.82 19.43 27.55
CA ILE A 494 0.56 19.70 27.10
C ILE A 494 0.60 19.86 25.58
N ILE A 495 0.04 18.90 24.84
CA ILE A 495 0.07 18.88 23.36
C ILE A 495 -0.57 20.14 22.78
N LEU A 496 -1.71 20.55 23.33
CA LEU A 496 -2.50 21.67 22.82
C LEU A 496 -2.14 23.02 23.48
N SER A 497 -1.29 23.05 24.52
CA SER A 497 -0.89 24.29 25.21
C SER A 497 -0.25 25.34 24.29
N THR A 498 0.33 24.87 23.18
CA THR A 498 1.13 25.66 22.24
C THR A 498 0.34 26.08 20.99
N SER A 499 -0.97 25.84 20.99
CA SER A 499 -1.92 26.01 19.88
C SER A 499 -1.78 27.28 19.06
N SER A 500 -1.33 28.41 19.61
CA SER A 500 -1.38 29.72 18.93
C SER A 500 -0.07 30.21 18.31
N GLU A 501 1.09 29.59 18.58
CA GLU A 501 2.38 30.28 18.46
C GLU A 501 3.56 29.40 18.00
N ILE A 502 3.32 28.15 17.59
CA ILE A 502 4.40 27.31 17.06
C ILE A 502 4.77 27.76 15.65
N SER A 503 6.01 28.20 15.47
CA SER A 503 6.56 28.60 14.17
C SER A 503 7.51 27.51 13.65
N GLY A 504 7.37 27.12 12.38
CA GLY A 504 8.25 26.12 11.77
C GLY A 504 7.58 25.25 10.71
N ASN A 505 8.40 24.47 10.01
CA ASN A 505 7.95 23.64 8.90
C ASN A 505 7.34 22.33 9.41
N TRP A 506 6.04 22.36 9.74
CA TRP A 506 5.24 21.18 10.16
C TRP A 506 5.13 20.09 9.08
N GLU A 507 5.57 20.38 7.85
CA GLU A 507 5.59 19.46 6.71
C GLU A 507 6.32 18.14 7.02
N TYR A 508 7.25 18.15 7.99
CA TYR A 508 8.13 17.02 8.31
C TYR A 508 7.44 15.83 9.00
N TYR A 509 6.23 16.00 9.52
CA TYR A 509 5.53 14.93 10.24
C TYR A 509 4.38 14.29 9.44
N SER A 510 4.30 14.59 8.14
CA SER A 510 3.29 14.09 7.19
C SER A 510 3.49 12.65 6.68
N SER A 511 4.24 11.80 7.40
CA SER A 511 4.06 10.34 7.23
C SER A 511 2.71 9.93 7.83
N SER A 512 2.07 8.88 7.32
CA SER A 512 0.67 8.49 7.59
C SER A 512 0.19 8.48 9.06
N HIS A 513 1.09 8.53 10.05
CA HIS A 513 0.75 8.55 11.49
C HIS A 513 1.38 9.69 12.30
N GLY A 514 2.17 10.59 11.69
CA GLY A 514 2.90 11.65 12.41
C GLY A 514 2.07 12.89 12.75
N ASP A 515 0.74 12.80 12.75
CA ASP A 515 -0.15 13.94 12.91
C ASP A 515 -0.99 13.83 14.18
N PHE A 516 -1.04 14.88 15.01
CA PHE A 516 -1.86 14.86 16.22
C PHE A 516 -3.36 14.71 15.93
N ARG A 517 -3.84 14.92 14.69
CA ARG A 517 -5.26 14.69 14.29
C ARG A 517 -5.70 13.28 14.63
N TYR A 518 -4.79 12.32 14.47
CA TYR A 518 -5.06 10.93 14.75
C TYR A 518 -5.24 10.65 16.25
N LEU A 519 -4.75 11.52 17.14
CA LEU A 519 -5.01 11.42 18.58
C LEU A 519 -6.37 11.97 19.01
N TYR A 520 -7.16 12.57 18.12
CA TYR A 520 -8.43 13.18 18.51
C TYR A 520 -9.40 12.13 19.06
N ASN A 521 -9.80 12.33 20.31
CA ASN A 521 -10.78 11.48 20.98
C ASN A 521 -12.12 12.25 21.15
N PRO A 522 -13.16 11.93 20.35
CA PRO A 522 -14.44 12.63 20.41
C PRO A 522 -15.22 12.40 21.72
N ASP A 523 -14.91 11.35 22.49
CA ASP A 523 -15.57 11.06 23.77
C ASP A 523 -15.10 12.01 24.91
N ILE A 524 -14.00 12.75 24.71
CA ILE A 524 -13.48 13.70 25.70
C ILE A 524 -14.16 15.07 25.57
N LYS A 525 -14.99 15.40 26.57
CA LYS A 525 -15.68 16.70 26.65
C LYS A 525 -14.71 17.89 26.57
N GLY A 526 -15.00 18.83 25.68
CA GLY A 526 -14.21 20.05 25.48
C GLY A 526 -12.96 19.86 24.62
N LEU A 527 -12.66 18.64 24.17
CA LEU A 527 -11.48 18.36 23.35
C LEU A 527 -11.68 18.80 21.90
N LYS A 528 -12.92 18.72 21.40
CA LYS A 528 -13.32 19.17 20.06
C LYS A 528 -12.91 20.62 19.80
N GLU A 529 -13.30 21.52 20.70
CA GLU A 529 -13.03 22.96 20.58
C GLU A 529 -11.52 23.25 20.66
N LYS A 530 -10.81 22.59 21.58
CA LYS A 530 -9.35 22.72 21.74
C LYS A 530 -8.60 22.26 20.48
N PHE A 531 -8.98 21.12 19.90
CA PHE A 531 -8.38 20.62 18.67
C PHE A 531 -8.69 21.51 17.48
N ALA A 532 -9.93 21.99 17.38
CA ALA A 532 -10.34 22.87 16.29
C ALA A 532 -9.54 24.18 16.31
N GLU A 533 -9.40 24.80 17.48
CA GLU A 533 -8.56 25.99 17.65
C GLU A 533 -7.08 25.71 17.36
N PHE A 534 -6.54 24.59 17.86
CA PHE A 534 -5.16 24.17 17.62
C PHE A 534 -4.85 24.01 16.13
N TYR A 535 -5.66 23.24 15.40
CA TYR A 535 -5.45 23.03 13.97
C TYR A 535 -5.71 24.28 13.15
N TYR A 536 -6.73 25.06 13.51
CA TYR A 536 -7.01 26.32 12.83
C TYR A 536 -5.80 27.26 12.91
N ASN A 537 -5.21 27.43 14.10
CA ASN A 537 -4.02 28.25 14.27
C ASN A 537 -2.81 27.73 13.47
N ILE A 538 -2.64 26.41 13.36
CA ILE A 538 -1.62 25.83 12.47
C ILE A 538 -1.87 26.26 11.02
N THR A 539 -3.12 26.22 10.53
CA THR A 539 -3.44 26.68 9.17
C THR A 539 -3.16 28.16 8.93
N LEU A 540 -3.12 28.99 9.98
CA LEU A 540 -2.74 30.40 9.84
C LEU A 540 -1.23 30.58 9.68
N LEU A 541 -0.41 29.67 10.24
CA LEU A 541 1.05 29.82 10.28
C LEU A 541 1.79 29.15 9.11
N ARG A 542 1.11 28.32 8.33
CA ARG A 542 1.62 27.70 7.08
C ARG A 542 0.55 27.61 6.01
N THR A 543 0.93 27.34 4.75
CA THR A 543 -0.03 27.00 3.70
C THR A 543 -0.90 25.81 4.12
N PRO A 544 -2.24 25.93 4.09
CA PRO A 544 -3.15 24.84 4.45
C PRO A 544 -3.24 23.79 3.35
N TYR A 545 -3.48 22.55 3.75
CA TYR A 545 -3.80 21.43 2.87
C TYR A 545 -5.29 21.09 2.97
N LEU A 546 -5.83 20.42 1.95
CA LEU A 546 -7.22 19.93 1.96
C LEU A 546 -7.54 19.12 3.23
N SER A 547 -6.63 18.25 3.66
CA SER A 547 -6.82 17.43 4.86
C SER A 547 -6.98 18.27 6.15
N ASP A 548 -6.41 19.48 6.21
CA ASP A 548 -6.61 20.39 7.35
C ASP A 548 -8.06 20.84 7.41
N ILE A 549 -8.64 21.18 6.25
CA ILE A 549 -10.03 21.62 6.11
C ILE A 549 -11.00 20.47 6.40
N GLU A 550 -10.71 19.28 5.89
CA GLU A 550 -11.54 18.08 6.17
C GLU A 550 -11.59 17.78 7.66
N PHE A 551 -10.46 17.92 8.38
CA PHE A 551 -10.43 17.73 9.82
C PHE A 551 -11.14 18.86 10.58
N LEU A 552 -10.95 20.14 10.19
CA LEU A 552 -11.69 21.26 10.78
C LEU A 552 -13.20 21.13 10.57
N ASN A 553 -13.63 20.63 9.41
CA ASN A 553 -15.04 20.33 9.12
C ASN A 553 -15.56 19.20 10.02
N LYS A 554 -14.79 18.13 10.24
CA LYS A 554 -15.13 17.07 11.21
C LYS A 554 -15.33 17.64 12.62
N LEU A 555 -14.63 18.72 12.97
CA LEU A 555 -14.73 19.40 14.26
C LEU A 555 -15.78 20.54 14.27
N ASP A 556 -16.60 20.69 13.23
CA ASP A 556 -17.59 21.77 13.06
C ASP A 556 -17.01 23.18 13.25
N TRP A 557 -15.74 23.39 12.88
CA TRP A 557 -15.13 24.71 12.95
C TRP A 557 -15.70 25.62 11.85
N THR A 558 -16.14 26.82 12.22
CA THR A 558 -16.74 27.79 11.29
C THR A 558 -16.04 29.16 11.32
N ASN A 559 -15.12 29.38 12.26
CA ASN A 559 -14.47 30.67 12.45
C ASN A 559 -13.19 30.79 11.60
N TYR A 560 -13.35 31.10 10.31
CA TYR A 560 -12.24 31.25 9.36
C TYR A 560 -11.71 32.69 9.23
N LYS A 561 -11.72 33.47 10.32
CA LYS A 561 -11.17 34.83 10.36
C LYS A 561 -9.66 34.85 10.14
N ASP A 562 -9.18 35.67 9.21
CA ASP A 562 -7.78 35.77 8.77
C ASP A 562 -7.25 34.57 7.96
N PHE A 563 -8.11 33.64 7.53
CA PHE A 563 -7.67 32.41 6.87
C PHE A 563 -6.92 32.64 5.55
N LEU A 564 -7.36 33.57 4.69
CA LEU A 564 -6.74 33.77 3.38
C LEU A 564 -5.28 34.24 3.50
N VAL A 565 -5.02 35.25 4.32
CA VAL A 565 -3.66 35.79 4.52
C VAL A 565 -2.86 34.96 5.53
N GLY A 566 -3.53 34.44 6.56
CA GLY A 566 -2.91 33.80 7.71
C GLY A 566 -2.12 34.77 8.59
N LYS A 567 -1.26 34.20 9.43
CA LYS A 567 -0.29 34.86 10.32
C LYS A 567 1.16 34.58 9.90
N MET A 568 1.38 34.17 8.65
CA MET A 568 2.72 33.88 8.14
C MET A 568 3.59 35.14 8.11
N ASP A 569 4.88 35.02 8.46
CA ASP A 569 5.84 36.11 8.26
C ASP A 569 6.14 36.27 6.76
N ILE A 570 5.34 37.08 6.11
CA ILE A 570 5.48 37.45 4.70
C ILE A 570 6.67 38.37 4.43
N GLY A 571 7.33 38.90 5.47
CA GLY A 571 8.56 39.70 5.44
C GLY A 571 8.79 40.49 4.14
N LYS A 572 9.83 40.11 3.39
CA LYS A 572 10.13 40.63 2.04
C LYS A 572 9.64 39.72 0.90
N ASN A 573 9.01 38.59 1.21
CA ASN A 573 8.68 37.55 0.24
C ASN A 573 7.16 37.41 0.04
N ILE A 574 6.58 38.36 -0.70
CA ILE A 574 5.16 38.37 -1.06
C ILE A 574 4.71 37.14 -1.88
N TYR A 575 5.66 36.39 -2.46
CA TYR A 575 5.36 35.16 -3.22
C TYR A 575 4.75 34.08 -2.34
N LEU A 576 5.05 34.04 -1.04
CA LEU A 576 4.45 33.07 -0.10
C LEU A 576 2.93 33.23 -0.02
N LEU A 577 2.43 34.47 -0.08
CA LEU A 577 1.00 34.74 -0.09
C LEU A 577 0.34 34.30 -1.41
N SER A 578 1.01 34.55 -2.55
CA SER A 578 0.53 34.08 -3.86
C SER A 578 0.47 32.56 -3.93
N TYR A 579 1.49 31.88 -3.41
CA TYR A 579 1.54 30.43 -3.30
C TYR A 579 0.41 29.88 -2.43
N ARG A 580 0.21 30.45 -1.23
CA ARG A 580 -0.88 30.08 -0.34
C ARG A 580 -2.26 30.18 -1.01
N LEU A 581 -2.54 31.30 -1.67
CA LEU A 581 -3.83 31.53 -2.33
C LEU A 581 -4.05 30.57 -3.50
N SER A 582 -3.00 30.26 -4.26
CA SER A 582 -3.06 29.24 -5.30
C SER A 582 -3.46 27.88 -4.74
N TYR A 583 -2.89 27.46 -3.61
CA TYR A 583 -3.26 26.19 -2.97
C TYR A 583 -4.68 26.20 -2.43
N ILE A 584 -5.08 27.28 -1.76
CA ILE A 584 -6.47 27.44 -1.28
C ILE A 584 -7.45 27.33 -2.44
N SER A 585 -7.09 27.79 -3.63
CA SER A 585 -7.97 27.75 -4.80
C SER A 585 -8.41 26.33 -5.20
N ASP A 586 -7.59 25.33 -4.91
CA ASP A 586 -7.90 23.94 -5.25
C ASP A 586 -9.03 23.36 -4.38
N PHE A 587 -9.32 23.97 -3.22
CA PHE A 587 -10.30 23.47 -2.25
C PHE A 587 -11.16 24.55 -1.57
N ILE A 588 -11.19 25.78 -2.10
CA ILE A 588 -11.93 26.90 -1.51
C ILE A 588 -13.41 26.58 -1.31
N SER A 589 -14.00 25.80 -2.23
CA SER A 589 -15.38 25.34 -2.18
C SER A 589 -15.70 24.39 -1.01
N LYS A 590 -14.68 23.80 -0.38
CA LYS A 590 -14.82 22.91 0.77
C LYS A 590 -14.68 23.61 2.13
N ILE A 591 -14.36 24.91 2.12
CA ILE A 591 -14.15 25.70 3.34
C ILE A 591 -15.50 26.29 3.77
N PRO A 592 -15.98 26.04 5.01
CA PRO A 592 -17.23 26.58 5.51
C PRO A 592 -17.05 28.04 6.01
N ILE A 593 -16.42 28.87 5.18
CA ILE A 593 -16.32 30.32 5.37
C ILE A 593 -17.58 30.99 4.81
N SER A 594 -18.11 32.00 5.52
CA SER A 594 -19.27 32.73 5.02
C SER A 594 -18.91 33.56 3.78
N GLU A 595 -19.89 33.80 2.89
CA GLU A 595 -19.66 34.64 1.71
C GLU A 595 -19.13 36.04 2.11
N GLU A 596 -19.68 36.62 3.18
CA GLU A 596 -19.29 37.95 3.64
C GLU A 596 -17.90 37.99 4.27
N ASP A 597 -17.52 36.96 5.05
CA ASP A 597 -16.17 36.86 5.60
C ASP A 597 -15.13 36.68 4.47
N LEU A 598 -15.45 35.88 3.46
CA LEU A 598 -14.56 35.66 2.33
C LEU A 598 -14.38 36.94 1.49
N LYS A 599 -15.48 37.66 1.17
CA LYS A 599 -15.43 38.96 0.50
C LYS A 599 -14.55 39.95 1.27
N THR A 600 -14.81 40.10 2.57
CA THR A 600 -14.07 41.02 3.44
C THR A 600 -12.58 40.73 3.41
N GLN A 601 -12.18 39.45 3.54
CA GLN A 601 -10.77 39.07 3.50
C GLN A 601 -10.11 39.31 2.14
N ILE A 602 -10.83 39.09 1.02
CA ILE A 602 -10.32 39.37 -0.33
C ILE A 602 -10.09 40.89 -0.49
N GLU A 603 -11.04 41.71 -0.07
CA GLU A 603 -10.94 43.17 -0.17
C GLU A 603 -9.79 43.74 0.67
N GLU A 604 -9.65 43.28 1.91
CA GLU A 604 -8.54 43.66 2.78
C GLU A 604 -7.19 43.24 2.21
N LEU A 605 -7.10 42.03 1.64
CA LEU A 605 -5.91 41.50 1.01
C LEU A 605 -5.48 42.36 -0.19
N LEU A 606 -6.40 42.66 -1.11
CA LEU A 606 -6.13 43.49 -2.29
C LEU A 606 -5.75 44.94 -1.90
N LYS A 607 -6.35 45.48 -0.84
CA LYS A 607 -6.02 46.82 -0.33
C LYS A 607 -4.63 46.88 0.30
N LYS A 608 -4.27 45.85 1.08
CA LYS A 608 -3.01 45.80 1.85
C LYS A 608 -1.80 45.47 0.99
N TYR A 609 -1.94 44.59 -0.01
CA TYR A 609 -0.82 44.06 -0.79
C TYR A 609 -0.86 44.50 -2.27
N LYS A 610 -0.37 45.72 -2.54
CA LYS A 610 -0.40 46.32 -3.89
C LYS A 610 0.55 45.71 -4.91
N ASN A 611 1.55 44.95 -4.47
CA ASN A 611 2.60 44.35 -5.31
C ASN A 611 2.40 42.82 -5.47
N LEU A 612 1.17 42.32 -5.40
CA LEU A 612 0.86 40.91 -5.66
C LEU A 612 1.12 40.53 -7.12
N GLN A 613 1.36 39.25 -7.38
CA GLN A 613 1.42 38.75 -8.75
C GLN A 613 0.09 38.98 -9.46
N LYS A 614 0.16 39.32 -10.75
CA LYS A 614 -1.04 39.54 -11.57
C LYS A 614 -2.00 38.34 -11.54
N SER A 615 -1.48 37.12 -11.63
CA SER A 615 -2.26 35.88 -11.52
C SER A 615 -3.05 35.77 -10.21
N THR A 616 -2.43 36.18 -9.09
CA THR A 616 -3.07 36.20 -7.77
C THR A 616 -4.17 37.25 -7.68
N ILE A 617 -3.92 38.46 -8.22
CA ILE A 617 -4.92 39.53 -8.29
C ILE A 617 -6.11 39.06 -9.13
N ASP A 618 -5.86 38.50 -10.31
CA ASP A 618 -6.88 37.99 -11.23
C ASP A 618 -7.69 36.84 -10.58
N LEU A 619 -7.05 35.98 -9.77
CA LEU A 619 -7.73 34.94 -8.99
C LEU A 619 -8.68 35.54 -7.94
N CYS A 620 -8.17 36.45 -7.11
CA CYS A 620 -8.97 37.13 -6.08
C CYS A 620 -10.13 37.93 -6.66
N GLN A 621 -9.91 38.66 -7.76
CA GLN A 621 -10.96 39.43 -8.42
C GLN A 621 -12.06 38.52 -8.98
N ARG A 622 -11.69 37.37 -9.59
CA ARG A 622 -12.68 36.38 -10.07
C ARG A 622 -13.54 35.84 -8.94
N TRP A 623 -12.97 35.55 -7.77
CA TRP A 623 -13.76 35.13 -6.60
C TRP A 623 -14.69 36.24 -6.14
N LEU A 624 -14.18 37.47 -6.02
CA LEU A 624 -14.97 38.62 -5.58
C LEU A 624 -16.15 38.91 -6.53
N ASP A 625 -15.92 38.87 -7.84
CA ASP A 625 -16.96 39.08 -8.85
C ASP A 625 -18.04 37.98 -8.79
N LYS A 626 -17.64 36.72 -8.67
CA LYS A 626 -18.57 35.59 -8.46
C LYS A 626 -19.41 35.79 -7.18
N LEU A 627 -18.77 36.09 -6.04
CA LEU A 627 -19.45 36.31 -4.76
C LEU A 627 -20.41 37.51 -4.81
N ASN A 628 -20.06 38.58 -5.51
CA ASN A 628 -20.92 39.75 -5.71
C ASN A 628 -22.11 39.46 -6.64
N SER A 629 -21.97 38.50 -7.56
CA SER A 629 -23.07 38.02 -8.39
C SER A 629 -24.01 37.01 -7.69
N GLY A 630 -23.73 36.68 -6.42
CA GLY A 630 -24.56 35.77 -5.62
C GLY A 630 -24.15 34.29 -5.65
N VAL A 631 -23.03 33.96 -6.30
CA VAL A 631 -22.45 32.60 -6.29
C VAL A 631 -22.02 32.25 -4.86
N LYS A 632 -22.32 31.02 -4.43
CA LYS A 632 -21.96 30.53 -3.10
C LYS A 632 -20.50 30.09 -3.04
N VAL A 633 -19.88 30.15 -1.85
CA VAL A 633 -18.47 29.70 -1.68
C VAL A 633 -18.27 28.28 -2.20
N LYS A 634 -19.22 27.38 -1.93
CA LYS A 634 -19.24 25.99 -2.40
C LYS A 634 -19.24 25.80 -3.94
N GLU A 635 -19.51 26.87 -4.70
CA GLU A 635 -19.59 26.91 -6.17
C GLU A 635 -18.43 27.72 -6.80
N LEU A 636 -17.51 28.24 -5.98
CA LEU A 636 -16.30 28.93 -6.45
C LEU A 636 -15.31 27.93 -7.06
#